data_AF-A0A2H1KNA9-F1
#
_entry.id   AF-A0A2H1KNA9-F1
#
_cell.length_a   1.000
_cell.length_b   1.000
_cell.length_c   1.000
_cell.angle_alpha   90.00
_cell.angle_beta   90.00
_cell.angle_gamma   90.00
#
_symmetry.space_group_name_H-M   'P 1'
#
loop_
_entity.id
_entity.type
_entity.pdbx_description
1 polymer ?
#
loop_
_entity_poly.entity_id
_entity_poly.type
_entity_poly.pdbx_seq_one_letter_code
_entity_poly.pdbx_strand_id
1 'polypeptide(L)'
;MTLLVLGISHQSAPIDMLDRMAFGAGEVGTLRRDALAGENVEGLAVLSTCNRLELIADVSAFHGGLADLGNALVSSIDKEWSDIAGHFYAHYDHQAMEHLLRVACGLDSMAIGEAQILGQLRSSFTESQSDKALTSELSQALQQALRVGKRAHSETDLGDVARSLFGAGIEASAAHIGSLRAANALVIGAGAMSGLVVSGLHKEGVAHITVLNRTLDKAERLVAEVGGRARELTPRIMAEEIADADLIVSCTGARGVVVSRDDIVAGLSQNPKGAANKAFIDLALPHDIDPSVREFEHVALFGLGEIRELLRGSDKERDAKVVSTVEEVRSIIAAELENIATGYRERSVAPTVTALRSHAKDVLASETQRLEKKLGDSVDEKSFAEIRKSLHRVAEKLIHTPTVKVKELAVTESEVDYAQALMQLFDLPVNKVAHAKTAPETKVATAASAHHVEADGVRPVADHTLDIVEPEHFTGRTVRLGTRRSQLARSQSTAIAHQIAALTGWRVEIVEVVTEGDVNMSPLAGFGGTGVFVSAVRQALHQGKIDLAVHSLKDLPTTPEAGIQMAAIPPRVDPADVLIGRDGLGLADLPAGSVIGTGSPRRAVQLRAARPDIEVRGVRGNVDTRIAHVRDGRLDAVVLAAAGVRRIGRLAEATDSLGFDVMLPAPGQGALAVETRSADSPFATTADILDGDAEVRAALRRIHDQTTDLAVTCERAILSRAEAGCSAPIGALAKIQGTEFIVDAVMADDDGKLARTRQSAELPALLDVDWSTAGEQQLSVTEKELARVADELGTAAAEDLLGRLGIDPAASADHLTPVKVQEQG
;
A
#
# COMPACT_ATOMS: atom_id res chain seq x y z
N MET A 1 -8.36 9.29 14.49
CA MET A 1 -7.86 10.33 13.59
C MET A 1 -7.90 9.73 12.20
N THR A 2 -8.32 10.50 11.22
CA THR A 2 -8.48 10.03 9.85
C THR A 2 -7.72 11.01 8.97
N LEU A 3 -6.40 11.04 9.19
CA LEU A 3 -5.46 11.89 8.45
C LEU A 3 -5.35 11.37 7.02
N LEU A 4 -5.49 12.25 6.04
CA LEU A 4 -5.32 11.96 4.62
C LEU A 4 -4.24 12.89 4.07
N VAL A 5 -3.26 12.32 3.38
CA VAL A 5 -2.31 13.10 2.55
C VAL A 5 -2.58 12.74 1.10
N LEU A 6 -3.09 13.71 0.34
CA LEU A 6 -3.16 13.63 -1.12
C LEU A 6 -2.02 14.47 -1.70
N GLY A 7 -1.13 13.87 -2.47
CA GLY A 7 0.06 14.56 -2.93
C GLY A 7 0.57 14.17 -4.30
N ILE A 8 1.35 15.06 -4.87
CA ILE A 8 2.15 14.86 -6.08
C ILE A 8 3.57 15.33 -5.78
N SER A 9 4.58 14.60 -6.23
CA SER A 9 5.98 14.94 -5.96
C SER A 9 6.88 14.60 -7.14
N HIS A 10 8.14 15.02 -7.06
CA HIS A 10 9.17 14.70 -8.07
C HIS A 10 9.43 13.19 -8.24
N GLN A 11 8.95 12.34 -7.32
CA GLN A 11 9.03 10.88 -7.44
C GLN A 11 7.84 10.30 -8.22
N SER A 12 6.68 10.96 -8.21
CA SER A 12 5.44 10.47 -8.81
C SER A 12 5.07 11.18 -10.12
N ALA A 13 5.68 12.33 -10.39
CA ALA A 13 5.38 13.16 -11.55
C ALA A 13 6.64 13.77 -12.19
N PRO A 14 6.63 13.96 -13.53
CA PRO A 14 7.59 14.79 -14.24
C PRO A 14 7.64 16.24 -13.72
N ILE A 15 8.81 16.90 -13.84
CA ILE A 15 9.04 18.27 -13.33
C ILE A 15 8.12 19.30 -14.01
N ASP A 16 7.86 19.16 -15.32
CA ASP A 16 6.95 20.03 -16.06
C ASP A 16 5.49 19.93 -15.57
N MET A 17 5.11 18.78 -15.00
CA MET A 17 3.82 18.63 -14.34
C MET A 17 3.80 19.32 -12.97
N LEU A 18 4.88 19.20 -12.19
CA LEU A 18 5.01 19.89 -10.90
C LEU A 18 5.02 21.41 -11.05
N ASP A 19 5.72 21.94 -12.05
CA ASP A 19 5.76 23.38 -12.35
C ASP A 19 4.37 23.93 -12.63
N ARG A 20 3.52 23.17 -13.32
CA ARG A 20 2.12 23.55 -13.58
C ARG A 20 1.21 23.41 -12.36
N MET A 21 1.65 22.69 -11.32
CA MET A 21 0.95 22.51 -10.05
C MET A 21 1.51 23.41 -8.94
N ALA A 22 2.47 24.29 -9.26
CA ALA A 22 3.11 25.18 -8.31
C ALA A 22 2.18 26.34 -7.92
N PHE A 23 1.30 26.08 -6.96
CA PHE A 23 0.45 27.10 -6.35
C PHE A 23 1.26 28.06 -5.49
N GLY A 24 0.94 29.34 -5.55
CA GLY A 24 1.41 30.31 -4.54
C GLY A 24 0.28 30.82 -3.69
N ALA A 25 0.60 31.75 -2.80
CA ALA A 25 -0.22 32.07 -1.63
C ALA A 25 -1.71 32.34 -1.94
N GLY A 26 -2.01 33.09 -3.01
CA GLY A 26 -3.39 33.39 -3.40
C GLY A 26 -4.18 32.16 -3.88
N GLU A 27 -3.54 31.27 -4.64
CA GLU A 27 -4.18 30.06 -5.17
C GLU A 27 -4.32 28.99 -4.09
N VAL A 28 -3.32 28.86 -3.20
CA VAL A 28 -3.37 27.99 -2.02
C VAL A 28 -4.57 28.35 -1.12
N GLY A 29 -4.83 29.65 -0.92
CA GLY A 29 -5.98 30.11 -0.15
C GLY A 29 -7.33 29.76 -0.79
N THR A 30 -7.42 29.74 -2.13
CA THR A 30 -8.64 29.31 -2.84
C THR A 30 -8.81 27.81 -2.76
N LEU A 31 -7.77 27.04 -3.09
CA LEU A 31 -7.76 25.58 -2.95
C LEU A 31 -8.19 25.13 -1.55
N ARG A 32 -7.69 25.81 -0.52
CA ARG A 32 -8.03 25.50 0.87
C ARG A 32 -9.49 25.79 1.20
N ARG A 33 -10.03 26.92 0.72
CA ARG A 33 -11.44 27.26 0.91
C ARG A 33 -12.36 26.29 0.20
N ASP A 34 -12.03 25.92 -1.03
CA ASP A 34 -12.84 25.00 -1.83
C ASP A 34 -12.82 23.59 -1.23
N ALA A 35 -11.66 23.13 -0.75
CA ALA A 35 -11.55 21.86 -0.03
C ALA A 35 -12.35 21.85 1.27
N LEU A 36 -12.26 22.90 2.09
CA LEU A 36 -13.01 23.02 3.36
C LEU A 36 -14.51 23.27 3.16
N ALA A 37 -14.95 23.62 1.94
CA ALA A 37 -16.36 23.66 1.59
C ALA A 37 -16.94 22.26 1.35
N GLY A 38 -16.09 21.24 1.15
CA GLY A 38 -16.48 19.85 1.03
C GLY A 38 -17.03 19.29 2.34
N GLU A 39 -17.95 18.32 2.25
CA GLU A 39 -18.62 17.73 3.42
C GLU A 39 -17.68 16.86 4.26
N ASN A 40 -16.56 16.42 3.70
CA ASN A 40 -15.69 15.41 4.31
C ASN A 40 -14.32 15.93 4.72
N VAL A 41 -14.02 17.23 4.55
CA VAL A 41 -12.74 17.84 4.93
C VAL A 41 -12.96 18.79 6.11
N GLU A 42 -12.52 18.38 7.30
CA GLU A 42 -12.71 19.13 8.54
C GLU A 42 -11.55 20.11 8.80
N GLY A 43 -10.37 19.77 8.30
CA GLY A 43 -9.18 20.62 8.39
C GLY A 43 -8.22 20.33 7.24
N LEU A 44 -7.46 21.32 6.83
CA LEU A 44 -6.51 21.22 5.73
C LEU A 44 -5.29 22.11 5.93
N ALA A 45 -4.10 21.52 5.78
CA ALA A 45 -2.85 22.21 5.50
C ALA A 45 -2.40 21.89 4.08
N VAL A 46 -1.87 22.89 3.37
CA VAL A 46 -1.36 22.72 2.01
C VAL A 46 0.13 22.97 2.00
N LEU A 47 0.92 21.95 1.68
CA LEU A 47 2.36 22.05 1.50
C LEU A 47 2.66 22.16 0.01
N SER A 48 2.82 23.40 -0.46
CA SER A 48 3.25 23.70 -1.82
C SER A 48 4.74 24.06 -1.81
N THR A 49 5.52 23.31 -2.56
CA THR A 49 6.95 23.55 -2.78
C THR A 49 7.26 23.37 -4.26
N CYS A 50 8.48 23.69 -4.69
CA CYS A 50 8.90 23.43 -6.07
C CYS A 50 8.98 21.93 -6.44
N ASN A 51 9.04 21.03 -5.45
CA ASN A 51 9.25 19.59 -5.66
C ASN A 51 8.06 18.72 -5.25
N ARG A 52 7.01 19.33 -4.69
CA ARG A 52 5.79 18.65 -4.25
C ARG A 52 4.65 19.62 -3.98
N LEU A 53 3.45 19.12 -4.19
CA LEU A 53 2.22 19.68 -3.65
C LEU A 53 1.54 18.58 -2.82
N GLU A 54 1.25 18.86 -1.55
CA GLU A 54 0.55 17.94 -0.67
C GLU A 54 -0.57 18.64 0.09
N LEU A 55 -1.75 18.02 0.07
CA LEU A 55 -2.94 18.40 0.83
C LEU A 55 -3.01 17.45 2.03
N ILE A 56 -2.70 17.98 3.20
CA ILE A 56 -2.66 17.26 4.48
C ILE A 56 -3.96 17.59 5.21
N ALA A 57 -4.90 16.67 5.17
CA ALA A 57 -6.27 16.91 5.59
C ALA A 57 -6.68 16.01 6.75
N ASP A 58 -7.50 16.57 7.64
CA ASP A 58 -8.33 15.80 8.56
C ASP A 58 -9.67 15.57 7.87
N VAL A 59 -10.02 14.31 7.63
CA VAL A 59 -11.20 13.96 6.85
C VAL A 59 -12.12 13.05 7.61
N SER A 60 -13.43 13.21 7.46
CA SER A 60 -14.42 12.35 8.14
C SER A 60 -14.43 10.92 7.57
N ALA A 61 -14.04 10.76 6.29
CA ALA A 61 -13.92 9.49 5.58
C ALA A 61 -12.90 9.56 4.43
N PHE A 62 -12.21 8.44 4.15
CA PHE A 62 -11.17 8.39 3.10
C PHE A 62 -11.69 8.78 1.70
N HIS A 63 -12.73 8.09 1.20
CA HIS A 63 -13.22 8.29 -0.17
C HIS A 63 -13.88 9.66 -0.35
N GLY A 64 -14.69 10.11 0.62
CA GLY A 64 -15.30 11.43 0.60
C GLY A 64 -14.24 12.55 0.67
N GLY A 65 -13.28 12.43 1.58
CA GLY A 65 -12.16 13.37 1.68
C GLY A 65 -11.31 13.40 0.42
N LEU A 66 -11.00 12.25 -0.17
CA LEU A 66 -10.24 12.17 -1.42
C LEU A 66 -10.99 12.85 -2.59
N ALA A 67 -12.31 12.64 -2.67
CA ALA A 67 -13.15 13.26 -3.69
C ALA A 67 -13.22 14.80 -3.50
N ASP A 68 -13.44 15.28 -2.27
CA ASP A 68 -13.53 16.71 -1.97
C ASP A 68 -12.19 17.42 -2.23
N LEU A 69 -11.07 16.81 -1.81
CA LEU A 69 -9.73 17.32 -2.10
C LEU A 69 -9.42 17.30 -3.60
N GLY A 70 -9.79 16.22 -4.31
CA GLY A 70 -9.61 16.11 -5.75
C GLY A 70 -10.41 17.17 -6.52
N ASN A 71 -11.68 17.37 -6.15
CA ASN A 71 -12.56 18.37 -6.76
C ASN A 71 -12.03 19.80 -6.54
N ALA A 72 -11.57 20.12 -5.33
CA ALA A 72 -10.95 21.41 -5.03
C ALA A 72 -9.67 21.62 -5.85
N LEU A 73 -8.88 20.56 -6.05
CA LEU A 73 -7.65 20.59 -6.83
C LEU A 73 -7.93 20.81 -8.31
N VAL A 74 -8.87 20.07 -8.90
CA VAL A 74 -9.36 20.24 -10.28
C VAL A 74 -9.92 21.64 -10.50
N SER A 75 -10.69 22.17 -9.55
CA SER A 75 -11.24 23.52 -9.65
C SER A 75 -10.17 24.62 -9.63
N SER A 76 -8.98 24.29 -9.11
CA SER A 76 -7.85 25.21 -8.99
C SER A 76 -6.85 25.10 -10.17
N ILE A 77 -7.03 24.13 -11.08
CA ILE A 77 -6.14 23.87 -12.21
C ILE A 77 -6.92 23.76 -13.52
N ASP A 78 -6.30 24.13 -14.63
CA ASP A 78 -6.91 23.99 -15.97
C ASP A 78 -6.68 22.58 -16.55
N LYS A 79 -7.07 21.53 -15.79
CA LYS A 79 -6.94 20.12 -16.18
C LYS A 79 -8.03 19.25 -15.56
N GLU A 80 -8.43 18.21 -16.29
CA GLU A 80 -9.33 17.17 -15.80
C GLU A 80 -8.61 16.24 -14.82
N TRP A 81 -9.35 15.70 -13.83
CA TRP A 81 -8.80 14.75 -12.85
C TRP A 81 -8.17 13.53 -13.52
N SER A 82 -8.76 13.03 -14.61
CA SER A 82 -8.27 11.88 -15.38
C SER A 82 -6.84 12.07 -15.89
N ASP A 83 -6.43 13.30 -16.17
CA ASP A 83 -5.14 13.63 -16.78
C ASP A 83 -4.01 13.70 -15.75
N ILE A 84 -4.35 13.79 -14.46
CA ILE A 84 -3.40 13.98 -13.37
C ILE A 84 -3.47 12.87 -12.31
N ALA A 85 -4.57 12.13 -12.22
CA ALA A 85 -4.81 11.11 -11.19
C ALA A 85 -3.69 10.05 -11.13
N GLY A 86 -3.13 9.67 -12.29
CA GLY A 86 -2.02 8.68 -12.36
C GLY A 86 -0.71 9.12 -11.71
N HIS A 87 -0.59 10.41 -11.36
CA HIS A 87 0.61 10.99 -10.75
C HIS A 87 0.44 11.35 -9.27
N PHE A 88 -0.79 11.32 -8.77
CA PHE A 88 -1.09 11.59 -7.37
C PHE A 88 -1.01 10.31 -6.53
N TYR A 89 -0.46 10.43 -5.34
CA TYR A 89 -0.50 9.40 -4.30
C TYR A 89 -1.44 9.83 -3.17
N ALA A 90 -2.03 8.84 -2.51
CA ALA A 90 -2.87 9.05 -1.33
C ALA A 90 -2.36 8.16 -0.19
N HIS A 91 -2.06 8.77 0.94
CA HIS A 91 -1.73 8.07 2.19
C HIS A 91 -2.83 8.32 3.22
N TYR A 92 -3.21 7.29 3.97
CA TYR A 92 -4.29 7.37 4.95
C TYR A 92 -3.87 6.87 6.33
N ASP A 93 -4.34 7.59 7.35
CA ASP A 93 -4.16 7.34 8.77
C ASP A 93 -2.68 7.08 9.14
N HIS A 94 -2.32 5.84 9.49
CA HIS A 94 -0.95 5.50 9.87
C HIS A 94 0.07 5.84 8.77
N GLN A 95 -0.24 5.52 7.51
CA GLN A 95 0.65 5.81 6.38
C GLN A 95 0.76 7.32 6.14
N ALA A 96 -0.32 8.07 6.37
CA ALA A 96 -0.31 9.53 6.24
C ALA A 96 0.61 10.17 7.28
N MET A 97 0.58 9.65 8.51
CA MET A 97 1.44 10.13 9.58
C MET A 97 2.91 9.76 9.34
N GLU A 98 3.20 8.53 8.94
CA GLU A 98 4.56 8.11 8.57
C GLU A 98 5.13 8.98 7.45
N HIS A 99 4.35 9.20 6.37
CA HIS A 99 4.73 10.06 5.27
C HIS A 99 5.01 11.49 5.74
N LEU A 100 4.12 12.07 6.56
CA LEU A 100 4.30 13.41 7.11
C LEU A 100 5.59 13.53 7.95
N LEU A 101 5.92 12.52 8.75
CA LEU A 101 7.18 12.47 9.52
C LEU A 101 8.41 12.39 8.61
N ARG A 102 8.37 11.56 7.56
CA ARG A 102 9.46 11.44 6.58
C ARG A 102 9.69 12.73 5.82
N VAL A 103 8.62 13.39 5.38
CA VAL A 103 8.67 14.70 4.73
C VAL A 103 9.24 15.76 5.68
N ALA A 104 8.78 15.82 6.94
CA ALA A 104 9.29 16.76 7.93
C ALA A 104 10.78 16.54 8.26
N CYS A 105 11.25 15.29 8.20
CA CYS A 105 12.66 14.95 8.35
C CYS A 105 13.47 15.19 7.06
N GLY A 106 12.85 15.47 5.92
CA GLY A 106 13.56 15.69 4.65
C GLY A 106 14.13 14.42 4.02
N LEU A 107 13.64 13.23 4.40
CA LEU A 107 14.03 11.96 3.78
C LEU A 107 13.43 11.78 2.38
N ASP A 108 12.27 12.39 2.11
CA ASP A 108 11.61 12.35 0.81
C ASP A 108 11.90 13.59 -0.04
N SER A 109 12.79 14.48 0.40
CA SER A 109 13.22 15.66 -0.37
C SER A 109 14.18 15.25 -1.50
N MET A 110 14.20 16.02 -2.60
CA MET A 110 15.16 15.81 -3.70
C MET A 110 16.61 15.92 -3.21
N ALA A 111 16.83 16.77 -2.20
CA ALA A 111 18.03 16.84 -1.38
C ALA A 111 17.76 16.17 -0.02
N ILE A 112 18.27 14.95 0.18
CA ILE A 112 18.08 14.24 1.46
C ILE A 112 18.67 15.08 2.59
N GLY A 113 17.85 15.41 3.58
CA GLY A 113 18.25 16.16 4.78
C GLY A 113 18.23 17.69 4.67
N GLU A 114 17.62 18.24 3.62
CA GLU A 114 17.45 19.67 3.47
C GLU A 114 16.46 20.23 4.52
N ALA A 115 16.93 21.09 5.42
CA ALA A 115 16.10 21.71 6.46
C ALA A 115 15.02 22.67 5.93
N GLN A 116 15.02 22.98 4.63
CA GLN A 116 14.05 23.86 3.99
C GLN A 116 12.63 23.30 4.04
N ILE A 117 12.45 22.00 3.83
CA ILE A 117 11.12 21.37 3.83
C ILE A 117 10.45 21.47 5.21
N LEU A 118 11.24 21.35 6.28
CA LEU A 118 10.79 21.53 7.65
C LEU A 118 10.34 22.98 7.89
N GLY A 119 11.07 23.95 7.33
CA GLY A 119 10.69 25.37 7.35
C GLY A 119 9.42 25.65 6.55
N GLN A 120 9.26 25.04 5.38
CA GLN A 120 8.07 25.18 4.54
C GLN A 120 6.83 24.56 5.19
N LEU A 121 6.97 23.38 5.80
CA LEU A 121 5.90 22.76 6.58
C LEU A 121 5.50 23.63 7.77
N ARG A 122 6.46 24.29 8.44
CA ARG A 122 6.19 25.23 9.52
C ARG A 122 5.43 26.47 9.04
N SER A 123 5.79 27.01 7.88
CA SER A 123 5.06 28.12 7.26
C SER A 123 3.63 27.71 6.92
N SER A 124 3.44 26.55 6.27
CA SER A 124 2.12 25.99 5.93
C SER A 124 1.26 25.79 7.19
N PHE A 125 1.83 25.25 8.26
CA PHE A 125 1.16 25.12 9.56
C PHE A 125 0.72 26.49 10.13
N THR A 126 1.61 27.48 10.09
CA THR A 126 1.33 28.82 10.65
C THR A 126 0.23 29.53 9.87
N GLU A 127 0.27 29.43 8.54
CA GLU A 127 -0.74 30.02 7.64
C GLU A 127 -2.10 29.33 7.78
N SER A 128 -2.12 27.99 7.82
CA SER A 128 -3.36 27.24 8.01
C SER A 128 -3.95 27.48 9.39
N GLN A 129 -3.11 27.71 10.42
CA GLN A 129 -3.56 28.08 11.75
C GLN A 129 -4.15 29.50 11.79
N SER A 130 -3.51 30.49 11.16
CA SER A 130 -4.05 31.86 11.10
C SER A 130 -5.40 31.92 10.39
N ASP A 131 -5.57 31.07 9.38
CA ASP A 131 -6.79 30.99 8.58
C ASP A 131 -7.88 30.11 9.22
N LYS A 132 -7.62 29.57 10.43
CA LYS A 132 -8.51 28.66 11.16
C LYS A 132 -8.92 27.43 10.34
N ALA A 133 -8.01 26.98 9.48
CA ALA A 133 -8.21 25.83 8.61
C ALA A 133 -7.78 24.50 9.24
N LEU A 134 -7.31 24.51 10.49
CA LEU A 134 -6.84 23.30 11.18
C LEU A 134 -7.79 22.88 12.30
N THR A 135 -8.09 21.58 12.36
CA THR A 135 -8.67 20.93 13.54
C THR A 135 -7.62 20.85 14.65
N SER A 136 -8.05 20.55 15.88
CA SER A 136 -7.13 20.28 17.00
C SER A 136 -6.19 19.12 16.71
N GLU A 137 -6.73 18.08 16.10
CA GLU A 137 -6.09 16.82 15.77
C GLU A 137 -5.02 17.03 14.69
N LEU A 138 -5.38 17.71 13.59
CA LEU A 138 -4.43 18.04 12.52
C LEU A 138 -3.33 18.99 13.00
N SER A 139 -3.69 19.97 13.83
CA SER A 139 -2.73 20.89 14.46
C SER A 139 -1.71 20.11 15.30
N GLN A 140 -2.16 19.14 16.09
CA GLN A 140 -1.29 18.28 16.88
C GLN A 140 -0.39 17.41 16.00
N ALA A 141 -0.93 16.81 14.93
CA ALA A 141 -0.15 15.98 14.00
C ALA A 141 0.97 16.78 13.32
N LEU A 142 0.68 18.00 12.84
CA LEU A 142 1.67 18.89 12.23
C LEU A 142 2.73 19.36 13.23
N GLN A 143 2.33 19.77 14.45
CA GLN A 143 3.27 20.13 15.51
C GLN A 143 4.21 18.97 15.87
N GLN A 144 3.66 17.77 15.93
CA GLN A 144 4.39 16.55 16.20
C GLN A 144 5.42 16.28 15.09
N ALA A 145 5.02 16.37 13.83
CA ALA A 145 5.94 16.24 12.70
C ALA A 145 7.06 17.29 12.70
N LEU A 146 6.74 18.55 13.00
CA LEU A 146 7.73 19.62 13.15
C LEU A 146 8.73 19.35 14.29
N ARG A 147 8.26 18.77 15.41
CA ARG A 147 9.12 18.40 16.55
C ARG A 147 10.09 17.29 16.17
N VAL A 148 9.60 16.24 15.50
CA VAL A 148 10.42 15.10 15.06
C VAL A 148 11.43 15.53 14.00
N GLY A 149 11.00 16.31 13.01
CA GLY A 149 11.90 16.84 11.98
C GLY A 149 13.02 17.68 12.59
N LYS A 150 12.71 18.53 13.60
CA LYS A 150 13.72 19.28 14.33
C LYS A 150 14.68 18.36 15.09
N ARG A 151 14.15 17.31 15.74
CA ARG A 151 14.93 16.32 16.49
C ARG A 151 15.91 15.58 15.57
N ALA A 152 15.43 15.08 14.42
CA ALA A 152 16.26 14.43 13.42
C ALA A 152 17.41 15.34 12.94
N HIS A 153 17.13 16.61 12.64
CA HIS A 153 18.17 17.56 12.22
C HIS A 153 19.18 17.95 13.31
N SER A 154 18.80 17.84 14.60
CA SER A 154 19.70 18.18 15.71
C SER A 154 20.48 16.98 16.26
N GLU A 155 19.94 15.77 16.15
CA GLU A 155 20.49 14.55 16.73
C GLU A 155 21.27 13.69 15.73
N THR A 156 21.20 14.00 14.44
CA THR A 156 21.88 13.24 13.37
C THR A 156 22.72 14.15 12.46
N ASP A 157 23.63 13.55 11.71
CA ASP A 157 24.50 14.24 10.72
C ASP A 157 23.75 14.64 9.43
N LEU A 158 22.42 14.66 9.45
CA LEU A 158 21.56 14.89 8.28
C LEU A 158 21.81 16.24 7.59
N GLY A 159 22.17 17.28 8.35
CA GLY A 159 22.53 18.60 7.80
C GLY A 159 23.83 18.62 6.98
N ASP A 160 24.73 17.64 7.18
CA ASP A 160 25.96 17.49 6.38
C ASP A 160 25.69 16.84 5.02
N VAL A 161 24.64 16.02 4.92
CA VAL A 161 24.20 15.40 3.68
C VAL A 161 23.64 16.45 2.71
N ALA A 162 22.82 17.39 3.19
CA ALA A 162 22.29 18.49 2.37
C ALA A 162 23.37 19.47 1.87
N ARG A 163 24.39 19.75 2.69
CA ARG A 163 25.55 20.59 2.29
C ARG A 163 26.35 19.98 1.12
N SER A 164 26.30 18.66 0.96
CA SER A 164 27.04 17.95 -0.09
C SER A 164 26.52 18.22 -1.51
N LEU A 165 25.24 18.62 -1.68
CA LEU A 165 24.65 18.93 -2.98
C LEU A 165 25.14 20.24 -3.58
N PHE A 166 25.18 21.30 -2.79
CA PHE A 166 25.79 22.57 -3.21
C PHE A 166 27.30 22.41 -3.45
N GLY A 167 27.97 21.60 -2.62
CA GLY A 167 29.39 21.28 -2.79
C GLY A 167 29.70 20.63 -4.13
N ALA A 168 28.88 19.69 -4.60
CA ALA A 168 29.07 19.06 -5.91
C ALA A 168 28.89 20.04 -7.08
N GLY A 169 27.93 20.98 -6.99
CA GLY A 169 27.76 22.03 -7.99
C GLY A 169 28.95 23.00 -8.05
N ILE A 170 29.52 23.34 -6.89
CA ILE A 170 30.74 24.14 -6.80
C ILE A 170 31.94 23.39 -7.41
N GLU A 171 32.11 22.11 -7.09
CA GLU A 171 33.22 21.29 -7.58
C GLU A 171 33.18 21.16 -9.12
N ALA A 172 31.99 20.90 -9.67
CA ALA A 172 31.78 20.88 -11.11
C ALA A 172 32.04 22.24 -11.78
N SER A 173 31.67 23.32 -11.11
CA SER A 173 31.94 24.68 -11.59
C SER A 173 33.44 24.99 -11.60
N ALA A 174 34.17 24.59 -10.56
CA ALA A 174 35.62 24.75 -10.47
C ALA A 174 36.35 23.99 -11.58
N ALA A 175 35.85 22.81 -11.98
CA ALA A 175 36.40 22.06 -13.11
C ALA A 175 36.25 22.81 -14.46
N HIS A 176 35.25 23.68 -14.58
CA HIS A 176 34.99 24.46 -15.80
C HIS A 176 35.71 25.82 -15.81
N ILE A 177 35.69 26.57 -14.71
CA ILE A 177 36.21 27.95 -14.62
C ILE A 177 37.62 28.05 -14.01
N GLY A 178 38.12 26.98 -13.40
CA GLY A 178 39.39 26.96 -12.70
C GLY A 178 39.27 27.29 -11.20
N SER A 179 40.32 27.88 -10.62
CA SER A 179 40.42 28.09 -9.17
C SER A 179 39.38 29.09 -8.65
N LEU A 180 38.48 28.62 -7.77
CA LEU A 180 37.46 29.45 -7.11
C LEU A 180 38.06 30.61 -6.29
N ARG A 181 39.29 30.45 -5.77
CA ARG A 181 39.96 31.50 -4.98
C ARG A 181 40.30 32.76 -5.78
N ALA A 182 40.30 32.67 -7.10
CA ALA A 182 40.51 33.81 -8.00
C ALA A 182 39.21 34.25 -8.68
N ALA A 183 38.10 33.57 -8.42
CA ALA A 183 36.84 33.78 -9.12
C ALA A 183 36.01 34.91 -8.49
N ASN A 184 35.25 35.60 -9.33
CA ASN A 184 34.16 36.49 -8.94
C ASN A 184 32.85 35.70 -8.96
N ALA A 185 32.17 35.60 -7.83
CA ALA A 185 30.85 34.97 -7.74
C ALA A 185 29.72 36.00 -7.68
N LEU A 186 28.71 35.78 -8.51
CA LEU A 186 27.45 36.50 -8.49
C LEU A 186 26.35 35.57 -7.96
N VAL A 187 25.64 36.00 -6.91
CA VAL A 187 24.47 35.31 -6.36
C VAL A 187 23.22 36.12 -6.67
N ILE A 188 22.24 35.51 -7.31
CA ILE A 188 20.98 36.13 -7.69
C ILE A 188 19.87 35.59 -6.78
N GLY A 189 19.33 36.47 -5.94
CA GLY A 189 18.37 36.15 -4.88
C GLY A 189 18.90 36.49 -3.49
N ALA A 190 17.97 36.69 -2.55
CA ALA A 190 18.30 36.90 -1.14
C ALA A 190 17.41 36.08 -0.19
N GLY A 191 17.15 34.83 -0.57
CA GLY A 191 16.38 33.86 0.21
C GLY A 191 17.26 33.05 1.17
N ALA A 192 16.65 32.07 1.85
CA ALA A 192 17.36 31.17 2.75
C ALA A 192 18.48 30.39 2.03
N MET A 193 18.20 29.90 0.82
CA MET A 193 19.21 29.24 -0.04
C MET A 193 20.35 30.18 -0.44
N SER A 194 20.05 31.44 -0.73
CA SER A 194 21.08 32.45 -1.03
C SER A 194 22.03 32.64 0.15
N GLY A 195 21.56 32.54 1.40
CA GLY A 195 22.42 32.57 2.58
C GLY A 195 23.36 31.37 2.69
N LEU A 196 22.89 30.17 2.37
CA LEU A 196 23.73 28.96 2.32
C LEU A 196 24.78 29.05 1.20
N VAL A 197 24.38 29.53 0.03
CA VAL A 197 25.27 29.76 -1.12
C VAL A 197 26.37 30.75 -0.75
N VAL A 198 25.99 31.91 -0.22
CA VAL A 198 26.94 32.96 0.18
C VAL A 198 27.90 32.46 1.26
N SER A 199 27.40 31.74 2.27
CA SER A 199 28.23 31.15 3.33
C SER A 199 29.19 30.08 2.79
N GLY A 200 28.72 29.23 1.87
CA GLY A 200 29.55 28.19 1.25
C GLY A 200 30.63 28.78 0.35
N LEU A 201 30.31 29.76 -0.51
CA LEU A 201 31.29 30.45 -1.35
C LEU A 201 32.37 31.16 -0.53
N HIS A 202 31.99 31.76 0.61
CA HIS A 202 32.94 32.38 1.53
C HIS A 202 33.90 31.34 2.14
N LYS A 203 33.40 30.16 2.52
CA LYS A 203 34.23 29.06 3.05
C LYS A 203 35.20 28.50 2.02
N GLU A 204 34.79 28.40 0.75
CA GLU A 204 35.64 27.99 -0.36
C GLU A 204 36.70 29.04 -0.74
N GLY A 205 36.57 30.27 -0.20
CA GLY A 205 37.56 31.32 -0.32
C GLY A 205 37.48 32.09 -1.65
N VAL A 206 36.29 32.23 -2.22
CA VAL A 206 36.05 33.00 -3.45
C VAL A 206 36.51 34.46 -3.28
N ALA A 207 37.12 35.05 -4.32
CA ALA A 207 37.77 36.35 -4.23
C ALA A 207 36.78 37.48 -3.96
N HIS A 208 35.67 37.50 -4.71
CA HIS A 208 34.63 38.52 -4.61
C HIS A 208 33.24 37.88 -4.71
N ILE A 209 32.33 38.28 -3.82
CA ILE A 209 30.92 37.84 -3.82
C ILE A 209 30.04 39.07 -4.01
N THR A 210 29.25 39.10 -5.09
CA THR A 210 28.17 40.07 -5.28
C THR A 210 26.81 39.38 -5.11
N VAL A 211 25.88 39.99 -4.38
CA VAL A 211 24.48 39.53 -4.28
C VAL A 211 23.56 40.54 -4.97
N LEU A 212 22.82 40.07 -5.98
CA LEU A 212 21.74 40.81 -6.63
C LEU A 212 20.39 40.40 -6.09
N ASN A 213 19.58 41.39 -5.71
CA ASN A 213 18.20 41.13 -5.29
C ASN A 213 17.28 42.31 -5.60
N ARG A 214 15.98 42.03 -5.79
CA ARG A 214 14.95 43.07 -6.01
C ARG A 214 14.82 44.03 -4.83
N THR A 215 15.09 43.55 -3.62
CA THR A 215 15.11 44.37 -2.39
C THR A 215 16.55 44.46 -1.91
N LEU A 216 17.17 45.63 -2.07
CA LEU A 216 18.58 45.86 -1.75
C LEU A 216 18.91 45.50 -0.29
N ASP A 217 18.09 45.94 0.67
CA ASP A 217 18.27 45.65 2.11
C ASP A 217 18.44 44.16 2.43
N LYS A 218 17.77 43.26 1.66
CA LYS A 218 17.90 41.81 1.87
C LYS A 218 19.24 41.29 1.36
N ALA A 219 19.75 41.83 0.26
CA ALA A 219 21.07 41.48 -0.26
C ALA A 219 22.18 42.01 0.68
N GLU A 220 22.03 43.24 1.19
CA GLU A 220 22.97 43.84 2.14
C GLU A 220 23.12 43.00 3.41
N ARG A 221 22.00 42.47 3.94
CA ARG A 221 22.02 41.57 5.11
C ARG A 221 22.82 40.29 4.86
N LEU A 222 22.72 39.70 3.67
CA LEU A 222 23.42 38.46 3.34
C LEU A 222 24.93 38.65 3.22
N VAL A 223 25.37 39.78 2.66
CA VAL A 223 26.81 40.05 2.48
C VAL A 223 27.49 40.66 3.71
N ALA A 224 26.70 41.16 4.68
CA ALA A 224 27.22 41.80 5.88
C ALA A 224 28.15 40.89 6.71
N GLU A 225 27.87 39.59 6.76
CA GLU A 225 28.67 38.63 7.54
C GLU A 225 29.90 38.10 6.79
N VAL A 226 29.92 38.18 5.46
CA VAL A 226 30.97 37.57 4.61
C VAL A 226 31.86 38.58 3.87
N GLY A 227 31.52 39.88 3.89
CA GLY A 227 32.31 40.94 3.26
C GLY A 227 32.14 41.07 1.74
N GLY A 228 30.92 40.94 1.22
CA GLY A 228 30.59 41.06 -0.21
C GLY A 228 29.95 42.38 -0.64
N ARG A 229 29.52 42.47 -1.91
CA ARG A 229 28.77 43.62 -2.47
C ARG A 229 27.30 43.28 -2.63
N ALA A 230 26.42 44.22 -2.32
CA ALA A 230 24.98 44.09 -2.58
C ALA A 230 24.56 45.13 -3.62
N ARG A 231 23.75 44.71 -4.59
CA ARG A 231 23.27 45.57 -5.68
C ARG A 231 21.79 45.29 -5.94
N GLU A 232 21.05 46.32 -6.36
CA GLU A 232 19.64 46.17 -6.75
C GLU A 232 19.53 45.46 -8.09
N LEU A 233 18.63 44.49 -8.20
CA LEU A 233 18.40 43.73 -9.43
C LEU A 233 17.68 44.62 -10.46
N THR A 234 18.43 45.08 -11.46
CA THR A 234 17.92 45.75 -12.66
C THR A 234 18.56 45.14 -13.91
N PRO A 235 17.92 45.17 -15.09
CA PRO A 235 18.47 44.56 -16.31
C PRO A 235 19.89 45.05 -16.65
N ARG A 236 20.13 46.36 -16.48
CA ARG A 236 21.46 46.96 -16.69
C ARG A 236 22.51 46.40 -15.74
N ILE A 237 22.20 46.37 -14.44
CA ILE A 237 23.13 45.89 -13.41
C ILE A 237 23.37 44.38 -13.56
N MET A 238 22.34 43.62 -13.92
CA MET A 238 22.46 42.18 -14.17
C MET A 238 23.46 41.90 -15.30
N ALA A 239 23.39 42.64 -16.41
CA ALA A 239 24.35 42.50 -17.49
C ALA A 239 25.78 42.91 -17.08
N GLU A 240 25.93 44.01 -16.31
CA GLU A 240 27.23 44.45 -15.76
C GLU A 240 27.86 43.37 -14.87
N GLU A 241 27.10 42.78 -13.94
CA GLU A 241 27.63 41.78 -13.00
C GLU A 241 27.85 40.41 -13.66
N ILE A 242 27.04 40.01 -14.65
CA ILE A 242 27.28 38.79 -15.46
C ILE A 242 28.59 38.91 -16.24
N ALA A 243 28.92 40.12 -16.73
CA ALA A 243 30.17 40.35 -17.45
C ALA A 243 31.41 40.11 -16.55
N ASP A 244 31.33 40.54 -15.29
CA ASP A 244 32.42 40.49 -14.31
C ASP A 244 32.52 39.15 -13.53
N ALA A 245 31.44 38.37 -13.46
CA ALA A 245 31.38 37.12 -12.69
C ALA A 245 31.86 35.88 -13.46
N ASP A 246 32.62 35.01 -12.81
CA ASP A 246 33.05 33.71 -13.34
C ASP A 246 32.08 32.60 -12.91
N LEU A 247 31.47 32.74 -11.73
CA LEU A 247 30.46 31.83 -11.18
C LEU A 247 29.16 32.58 -10.89
N ILE A 248 28.07 32.22 -11.56
CA ILE A 248 26.75 32.81 -11.37
C ILE A 248 25.86 31.76 -10.71
N VAL A 249 25.30 32.06 -9.54
CA VAL A 249 24.40 31.16 -8.81
C VAL A 249 23.03 31.83 -8.68
N SER A 250 22.01 31.26 -9.30
CA SER A 250 20.63 31.73 -9.12
C SER A 250 19.88 30.85 -8.12
N CYS A 251 19.15 31.49 -7.21
CA CYS A 251 18.38 30.83 -6.15
C CYS A 251 17.21 31.71 -5.69
N THR A 252 16.46 32.25 -6.66
CA THR A 252 15.29 33.08 -6.40
C THR A 252 14.02 32.25 -6.22
N GLY A 253 13.01 32.85 -5.62
CA GLY A 253 11.65 32.28 -5.53
C GLY A 253 10.72 32.85 -6.61
N ALA A 254 11.24 33.28 -7.75
CA ALA A 254 10.43 33.85 -8.82
C ALA A 254 9.60 32.75 -9.53
N ARG A 255 8.47 33.16 -10.10
CA ARG A 255 7.68 32.30 -10.99
C ARG A 255 8.21 32.47 -12.41
N GLY A 256 9.23 31.70 -12.78
CA GLY A 256 9.81 31.65 -14.13
C GLY A 256 11.19 32.32 -14.26
N VAL A 257 11.67 32.40 -15.50
CA VAL A 257 13.02 32.85 -15.86
C VAL A 257 13.28 34.28 -15.38
N VAL A 258 14.30 34.44 -14.54
CA VAL A 258 14.79 35.72 -14.01
C VAL A 258 15.99 36.22 -14.82
N VAL A 259 16.86 35.30 -15.24
CA VAL A 259 18.05 35.56 -16.05
C VAL A 259 17.77 35.05 -17.46
N SER A 260 17.35 35.98 -18.33
CA SER A 260 17.01 35.63 -19.70
C SER A 260 18.25 35.40 -20.57
N ARG A 261 18.06 34.75 -21.72
CA ARG A 261 19.10 34.64 -22.75
C ARG A 261 19.65 36.02 -23.14
N ASP A 262 18.79 37.03 -23.26
CA ASP A 262 19.17 38.39 -23.66
C ASP A 262 20.06 39.07 -22.60
N ASP A 263 19.78 38.86 -21.31
CA ASP A 263 20.61 39.38 -20.21
C ASP A 263 22.02 38.78 -20.24
N ILE A 264 22.11 37.47 -20.52
CA ILE A 264 23.37 36.74 -20.62
C ILE A 264 24.14 37.18 -21.87
N VAL A 265 23.49 37.31 -23.03
CA VAL A 265 24.10 37.85 -24.25
C VAL A 265 24.60 39.27 -24.02
N ALA A 266 23.83 40.12 -23.34
CA ALA A 266 24.20 41.48 -23.02
C ALA A 266 25.41 41.55 -22.09
N GLY A 267 25.51 40.66 -21.09
CA GLY A 267 26.67 40.55 -20.21
C GLY A 267 27.92 40.02 -20.92
N LEU A 268 27.78 38.93 -21.68
CA LEU A 268 28.87 38.34 -22.47
C LEU A 268 29.44 39.31 -23.51
N SER A 269 28.60 40.18 -24.09
CA SER A 269 29.01 41.17 -25.09
C SER A 269 29.79 42.36 -24.51
N GLN A 270 29.68 42.63 -23.20
CA GLN A 270 30.34 43.76 -22.54
C GLN A 270 31.81 43.51 -22.21
N ASN A 271 32.29 42.26 -22.27
CA ASN A 271 33.67 41.90 -21.98
C ASN A 271 34.36 41.17 -23.16
N PRO A 272 34.68 41.86 -24.27
CA PRO A 272 35.21 41.26 -25.49
C PRO A 272 36.69 40.84 -25.43
N LYS A 273 37.36 40.91 -24.26
CA LYS A 273 38.77 40.53 -24.09
C LYS A 273 38.89 39.13 -23.47
N GLY A 274 38.79 38.11 -24.34
CA GLY A 274 39.16 36.72 -24.06
C GLY A 274 38.06 35.94 -23.35
N ALA A 275 37.45 34.99 -24.06
CA ALA A 275 36.38 34.15 -23.56
C ALA A 275 36.84 33.30 -22.36
N ALA A 276 36.71 33.84 -21.15
CA ALA A 276 36.85 33.09 -19.93
C ALA A 276 35.60 32.24 -19.74
N ASN A 277 35.79 30.97 -19.38
CA ASN A 277 34.70 30.05 -19.08
C ASN A 277 33.88 30.60 -17.90
N LYS A 278 32.55 30.60 -18.02
CA LYS A 278 31.63 30.99 -16.97
C LYS A 278 30.76 29.80 -16.57
N ALA A 279 30.59 29.59 -15.27
CA ALA A 279 29.71 28.56 -14.75
C ALA A 279 28.44 29.20 -14.17
N PHE A 280 27.30 28.61 -14.51
CA PHE A 280 26.00 28.97 -13.99
C PHE A 280 25.48 27.80 -13.17
N ILE A 281 25.06 28.07 -11.94
CA ILE A 281 24.37 27.11 -11.08
C ILE A 281 22.94 27.60 -10.91
N ASP A 282 21.97 26.81 -11.38
CA ASP A 282 20.56 27.09 -11.19
C ASP A 282 20.00 26.20 -10.08
N LEU A 283 19.79 26.81 -8.91
CA LEU A 283 19.19 26.17 -7.74
C LEU A 283 17.70 26.48 -7.60
N ALA A 284 17.08 27.17 -8.57
CA ALA A 284 15.67 27.51 -8.55
C ALA A 284 14.83 26.52 -9.36
N LEU A 285 13.57 26.36 -8.94
CA LEU A 285 12.54 25.58 -9.63
C LEU A 285 11.20 26.32 -9.51
N PRO A 286 10.57 26.76 -10.63
CA PRO A 286 11.05 26.62 -12.02
C PRO A 286 12.37 27.36 -12.26
N HIS A 287 13.07 27.00 -13.34
CA HIS A 287 14.40 27.54 -13.68
C HIS A 287 14.43 29.06 -13.65
N ASP A 288 15.37 29.61 -12.87
CA ASP A 288 15.64 31.05 -12.88
C ASP A 288 16.44 31.44 -14.13
N ILE A 289 17.25 30.52 -14.66
CA ILE A 289 18.16 30.78 -15.78
C ILE A 289 17.59 30.12 -17.03
N ASP A 290 17.52 30.87 -18.13
CA ASP A 290 17.10 30.33 -19.43
C ASP A 290 18.00 29.15 -19.85
N PRO A 291 17.47 27.92 -20.01
CA PRO A 291 18.28 26.74 -20.33
C PRO A 291 19.00 26.82 -21.68
N SER A 292 18.55 27.66 -22.60
CA SER A 292 19.16 27.81 -23.94
C SER A 292 20.57 28.41 -23.90
N VAL A 293 21.02 28.87 -22.74
CA VAL A 293 22.38 29.38 -22.52
C VAL A 293 23.46 28.29 -22.64
N ARG A 294 23.05 27.01 -22.57
CA ARG A 294 23.93 25.85 -22.84
C ARG A 294 24.48 25.83 -24.27
N GLU A 295 23.88 26.59 -25.19
CA GLU A 295 24.34 26.70 -26.58
C GLU A 295 25.63 27.52 -26.72
N PHE A 296 26.04 28.27 -25.68
CA PHE A 296 27.28 29.06 -25.70
C PHE A 296 28.49 28.21 -25.29
N GLU A 297 29.51 28.14 -26.16
CA GLU A 297 30.71 27.28 -26.00
C GLU A 297 31.49 27.49 -24.69
N HIS A 298 31.46 28.70 -24.14
CA HIS A 298 32.19 29.10 -22.92
C HIS A 298 31.31 29.17 -21.67
N VAL A 299 30.12 28.58 -21.71
CA VAL A 299 29.15 28.60 -20.62
C VAL A 299 28.78 27.17 -20.21
N ALA A 300 28.96 26.85 -18.93
CA ALA A 300 28.40 25.66 -18.32
C ALA A 300 27.18 26.03 -17.48
N LEU A 301 26.08 25.28 -17.60
CA LEU A 301 24.89 25.41 -16.75
C LEU A 301 24.66 24.11 -15.98
N PHE A 302 24.67 24.19 -14.66
CA PHE A 302 24.41 23.10 -13.74
C PHE A 302 23.08 23.35 -13.01
N GLY A 303 22.04 22.62 -13.40
CA GLY A 303 20.79 22.60 -12.66
C GLY A 303 20.82 21.56 -11.54
N LEU A 304 19.78 21.56 -10.70
CA LEU A 304 19.60 20.55 -9.64
C LEU A 304 19.59 19.11 -10.17
N GLY A 305 19.12 18.89 -11.41
CA GLY A 305 19.14 17.58 -12.07
C GLY A 305 20.55 17.06 -12.35
N GLU A 306 21.42 17.89 -12.93
CA GLU A 306 22.81 17.53 -13.26
C GLU A 306 23.68 17.38 -12.01
N ILE A 307 23.51 18.25 -11.00
CA ILE A 307 24.21 18.15 -9.72
C ILE A 307 23.93 16.79 -9.05
N ARG A 308 22.71 16.27 -9.20
CA ARG A 308 22.31 14.94 -8.69
C ARG A 308 22.98 13.80 -9.46
N GLU A 309 23.16 13.91 -10.77
CA GLU A 309 23.87 12.90 -11.56
C GLU A 309 25.36 12.84 -11.20
N LEU A 310 25.97 14.01 -10.98
CA LEU A 310 27.36 14.11 -10.54
C LEU A 310 27.59 13.46 -9.17
N LEU A 311 26.63 13.57 -8.26
CA LEU A 311 26.69 12.91 -6.94
C LEU A 311 26.55 11.39 -6.99
N ARG A 312 25.90 10.83 -8.02
CA ARG A 312 25.76 9.37 -8.18
C ARG A 312 27.06 8.70 -8.67
N GLY A 313 28.05 9.48 -9.10
CA GLY A 313 29.30 9.00 -9.68
C GLY A 313 30.51 8.90 -8.73
N SER A 314 30.42 9.35 -7.47
CA SER A 314 31.60 9.62 -6.62
C SER A 314 31.53 8.97 -5.21
N ASP A 315 32.39 7.97 -4.98
CA ASP A 315 32.91 7.38 -3.72
C ASP A 315 32.03 6.53 -2.77
N LYS A 316 32.49 5.28 -2.56
CA LYS A 316 31.94 4.24 -1.66
C LYS A 316 31.89 4.60 -0.16
N GLU A 317 32.76 5.49 0.33
CA GLU A 317 32.77 5.92 1.74
C GLU A 317 31.68 6.95 2.05
N ARG A 318 31.30 7.78 1.07
CA ARG A 318 30.26 8.80 1.22
C ARG A 318 28.88 8.14 1.29
N ASP A 319 28.67 7.11 0.49
CA ASP A 319 27.45 6.29 0.49
C ASP A 319 27.22 5.61 1.85
N ALA A 320 28.27 5.07 2.49
CA ALA A 320 28.14 4.42 3.79
C ALA A 320 27.68 5.38 4.90
N LYS A 321 28.23 6.62 4.94
CA LYS A 321 27.83 7.64 5.91
C LYS A 321 26.40 8.16 5.65
N VAL A 322 26.00 8.30 4.38
CA VAL A 322 24.62 8.71 4.04
C VAL A 322 23.63 7.61 4.45
N VAL A 323 23.94 6.34 4.17
CA VAL A 323 23.09 5.20 4.56
C VAL A 323 22.93 5.13 6.08
N SER A 324 24.01 5.24 6.86
CA SER A 324 23.93 5.20 8.33
C SER A 324 23.10 6.34 8.91
N THR A 325 23.28 7.57 8.41
CA THR A 325 22.50 8.73 8.86
C THR A 325 21.02 8.57 8.52
N VAL A 326 20.68 8.03 7.34
CA VAL A 326 19.28 7.75 6.96
C VAL A 326 18.67 6.67 7.84
N GLU A 327 19.43 5.63 8.21
CA GLU A 327 18.98 4.58 9.15
C GLU A 327 18.71 5.14 10.56
N GLU A 328 19.58 6.01 11.06
CA GLU A 328 19.36 6.71 12.34
C GLU A 328 18.07 7.54 12.31
N VAL A 329 17.84 8.33 11.26
CA VAL A 329 16.60 9.11 11.12
C VAL A 329 15.37 8.21 10.99
N ARG A 330 15.45 7.07 10.29
CA ARG A 330 14.37 6.08 10.23
C ARG A 330 14.05 5.50 11.60
N SER A 331 15.05 5.25 12.44
CA SER A 331 14.84 4.78 13.81
C SER A 331 14.10 5.82 14.68
N ILE A 332 14.44 7.10 14.52
CA ILE A 332 13.75 8.23 15.17
C ILE A 332 12.27 8.26 14.78
N ILE A 333 11.95 8.06 13.50
CA ILE A 333 10.58 8.04 12.98
C ILE A 333 9.82 6.82 13.51
N ALA A 334 10.41 5.63 13.45
CA ALA A 334 9.79 4.39 13.91
C ALA A 334 9.41 4.46 15.40
N ALA A 335 10.33 4.91 16.25
CA ALA A 335 10.07 5.10 17.68
C ALA A 335 8.95 6.12 17.94
N GLU A 336 8.84 7.16 17.11
CA GLU A 336 7.76 8.13 17.27
C GLU A 336 6.39 7.58 16.82
N LEU A 337 6.34 6.82 15.73
CA LEU A 337 5.10 6.18 15.28
C LEU A 337 4.54 5.21 16.33
N GLU A 338 5.42 4.48 17.02
CA GLU A 338 5.04 3.61 18.14
C GLU A 338 4.48 4.40 19.32
N ASN A 339 5.11 5.53 19.68
CA ASN A 339 4.59 6.44 20.71
C ASN A 339 3.22 7.01 20.33
N ILE A 340 3.02 7.39 19.06
CA ILE A 340 1.75 7.90 18.55
C ILE A 340 0.67 6.81 18.63
N ALA A 341 0.98 5.58 18.21
CA ALA A 341 0.07 4.44 18.27
C ALA A 341 -0.37 4.14 19.71
N THR A 342 0.58 4.17 20.66
CA THR A 342 0.30 3.98 22.09
C THR A 342 -0.61 5.09 22.64
N GLY A 343 -0.32 6.35 22.31
CA GLY A 343 -1.16 7.49 22.73
C GLY A 343 -2.57 7.48 22.12
N TYR A 344 -2.78 6.85 20.96
CA TYR A 344 -4.13 6.64 20.40
C TYR A 344 -4.94 5.62 21.21
N ARG A 345 -4.32 4.51 21.63
CA ARG A 345 -4.97 3.49 22.46
C ARG A 345 -5.39 4.05 23.82
N GLU A 346 -4.58 4.94 24.41
CA GLU A 346 -4.96 5.63 25.66
C GLU A 346 -6.20 6.53 25.50
N ARG A 347 -6.28 7.27 24.38
CA ARG A 347 -7.38 8.22 24.11
C ARG A 347 -8.68 7.54 23.71
N SER A 348 -8.63 6.40 23.01
CA SER A 348 -9.83 5.65 22.61
C SER A 348 -10.60 5.08 23.82
N VAL A 349 -9.95 4.92 24.97
CA VAL A 349 -10.56 4.41 26.22
C VAL A 349 -11.30 5.49 27.03
N ALA A 350 -10.98 6.78 26.83
CA ALA A 350 -11.56 7.87 27.61
C ALA A 350 -13.09 8.01 27.50
N PRO A 351 -13.72 7.86 26.31
CA PRO A 351 -15.18 7.85 26.17
C PRO A 351 -15.84 6.70 26.94
N THR A 352 -15.27 5.49 26.89
CA THR A 352 -15.78 4.31 27.60
C THR A 352 -15.73 4.49 29.11
N VAL A 353 -14.64 5.05 29.64
CA VAL A 353 -14.53 5.40 31.08
C VAL A 353 -15.57 6.43 31.49
N THR A 354 -15.85 7.40 30.62
CA THR A 354 -16.87 8.43 30.88
C THR A 354 -18.27 7.83 30.90
N ALA A 355 -18.58 6.96 29.93
CA ALA A 355 -19.85 6.24 29.85
C ALA A 355 -20.07 5.33 31.08
N LEU A 356 -19.04 4.59 31.52
CA LEU A 356 -19.10 3.74 32.70
C LEU A 356 -19.42 4.53 33.98
N ARG A 357 -18.78 5.70 34.15
CA ARG A 357 -19.05 6.59 35.29
C ARG A 357 -20.45 7.20 35.24
N SER A 358 -20.96 7.50 34.04
CA SER A 358 -22.33 7.98 33.88
C SER A 358 -23.35 6.90 34.24
N HIS A 359 -23.22 5.70 33.69
CA HIS A 359 -24.12 4.58 33.96
C HIS A 359 -24.23 4.27 35.46
N ALA A 360 -23.11 4.28 36.18
CA ALA A 360 -23.14 4.09 37.62
C ALA A 360 -23.85 5.20 38.41
N LYS A 361 -23.72 6.46 37.95
CA LYS A 361 -24.48 7.57 38.55
C LYS A 361 -25.97 7.38 38.32
N ASP A 362 -26.37 6.91 37.15
CA ASP A 362 -27.77 6.66 36.81
C ASP A 362 -28.36 5.53 37.65
N VAL A 363 -27.65 4.40 37.79
CA VAL A 363 -28.05 3.28 38.66
C VAL A 363 -28.17 3.73 40.13
N LEU A 364 -27.19 4.53 40.61
CA LEU A 364 -27.23 5.08 41.96
C LEU A 364 -28.43 6.00 42.17
N ALA A 365 -28.75 6.85 41.20
CA ALA A 365 -29.90 7.73 41.25
C ALA A 365 -31.22 6.95 41.27
N SER A 366 -31.37 5.92 40.41
CA SER A 366 -32.58 5.09 40.36
C SER A 366 -32.80 4.32 41.65
N GLU A 367 -31.75 3.73 42.23
CA GLU A 367 -31.87 2.97 43.48
C GLU A 367 -32.09 3.88 44.68
N THR A 368 -31.46 5.06 44.73
CA THR A 368 -31.74 6.06 45.76
C THR A 368 -33.21 6.49 45.72
N GLN A 369 -33.75 6.78 44.54
CA GLN A 369 -35.15 7.18 44.37
C GLN A 369 -36.12 6.05 44.74
N ARG A 370 -35.77 4.80 44.41
CA ARG A 370 -36.55 3.61 44.80
C ARG A 370 -36.54 3.40 46.31
N LEU A 371 -35.40 3.60 46.97
CA LEU A 371 -35.27 3.53 48.43
C LEU A 371 -36.12 4.62 49.09
N GLU A 372 -36.10 5.84 48.55
CA GLU A 372 -36.85 7.00 49.04
C GLU A 372 -38.36 6.74 49.01
N LYS A 373 -38.86 6.22 47.88
CA LYS A 373 -40.28 5.83 47.74
C LYS A 373 -40.71 4.71 48.69
N LYS A 374 -39.79 3.80 49.05
CA LYS A 374 -40.12 2.61 49.85
C LYS A 374 -39.99 2.85 51.35
N LEU A 375 -39.03 3.67 51.76
CA LEU A 375 -38.80 4.02 53.17
C LEU A 375 -39.65 5.23 53.57
N GLY A 376 -39.93 6.18 52.68
CA GLY A 376 -40.82 7.31 52.96
C GLY A 376 -40.57 7.97 54.33
N ASP A 377 -41.64 8.22 55.09
CA ASP A 377 -41.60 8.88 56.41
C ASP A 377 -41.01 8.01 57.55
N SER A 378 -40.60 6.76 57.28
CA SER A 378 -40.09 5.85 58.31
C SER A 378 -38.62 6.07 58.69
N VAL A 379 -37.92 6.97 57.98
CA VAL A 379 -36.52 7.32 58.21
C VAL A 379 -36.39 8.85 58.16
N ASP A 380 -35.69 9.45 59.11
CA ASP A 380 -35.45 10.89 59.11
C ASP A 380 -34.45 11.30 58.01
N GLU A 381 -34.60 12.54 57.51
CA GLU A 381 -33.85 13.05 56.36
C GLU A 381 -32.32 13.03 56.57
N LYS A 382 -31.87 13.17 57.82
CA LYS A 382 -30.45 13.03 58.19
C LYS A 382 -29.93 11.61 57.98
N SER A 383 -30.67 10.60 58.43
CA SER A 383 -30.29 9.20 58.24
C SER A 383 -30.33 8.81 56.76
N PHE A 384 -31.33 9.31 56.02
CA PHE A 384 -31.42 9.07 54.58
C PHE A 384 -30.26 9.70 53.78
N ALA A 385 -29.82 10.89 54.17
CA ALA A 385 -28.64 11.53 53.57
C ALA A 385 -27.35 10.73 53.80
N GLU A 386 -27.20 10.09 54.96
CA GLU A 386 -26.02 9.27 55.25
C GLU A 386 -26.05 7.92 54.52
N ILE A 387 -27.23 7.36 54.30
CA ILE A 387 -27.44 6.20 53.41
C ILE A 387 -27.05 6.57 51.96
N ARG A 388 -27.52 7.71 51.44
CA ARG A 388 -27.17 8.20 50.08
C ARG A 388 -25.66 8.39 49.92
N LYS A 389 -25.00 9.02 50.91
CA LYS A 389 -23.53 9.15 50.93
C LYS A 389 -22.81 7.81 50.98
N SER A 390 -23.35 6.83 51.69
CA SER A 390 -22.75 5.49 51.79
C SER A 390 -22.87 4.75 50.45
N LEU A 391 -24.02 4.80 49.79
CA LEU A 391 -24.23 4.22 48.46
C LEU A 391 -23.32 4.87 47.41
N HIS A 392 -23.18 6.21 47.42
CA HIS A 392 -22.26 6.92 46.52
C HIS A 392 -20.80 6.50 46.73
N ARG A 393 -20.35 6.38 47.99
CA ARG A 393 -18.99 5.91 48.32
C ARG A 393 -18.72 4.48 47.86
N VAL A 394 -19.72 3.59 47.96
CA VAL A 394 -19.61 2.21 47.49
C VAL A 394 -19.50 2.18 45.97
N ALA A 395 -20.37 2.91 45.25
CA ALA A 395 -20.32 2.99 43.79
C ALA A 395 -18.97 3.53 43.29
N GLU A 396 -18.47 4.64 43.86
CA GLU A 396 -17.16 5.19 43.49
C GLU A 396 -16.02 4.20 43.73
N LYS A 397 -16.01 3.48 44.86
CA LYS A 397 -15.00 2.46 45.14
C LYS A 397 -15.03 1.30 44.16
N LEU A 398 -16.22 0.84 43.74
CA LEU A 398 -16.37 -0.26 42.80
C LEU A 398 -15.90 0.10 41.38
N ILE A 399 -16.01 1.36 40.97
CA ILE A 399 -15.68 1.80 39.59
C ILE A 399 -14.24 2.31 39.48
N HIS A 400 -13.65 2.75 40.60
CA HIS A 400 -12.29 3.27 40.61
C HIS A 400 -11.27 2.25 40.07
N THR A 401 -11.25 1.03 40.61
CA THR A 401 -10.28 0.00 40.22
C THR A 401 -10.42 -0.45 38.76
N PRO A 402 -11.63 -0.77 38.23
CA PRO A 402 -11.81 -1.06 36.81
C PRO A 402 -11.41 0.11 35.90
N THR A 403 -11.72 1.35 36.28
CA THR A 403 -11.33 2.55 35.50
C THR A 403 -9.82 2.69 35.38
N VAL A 404 -9.09 2.45 36.48
CA VAL A 404 -7.61 2.52 36.49
C VAL A 404 -7.03 1.36 35.69
N LYS A 405 -7.53 0.13 35.91
CA LYS A 405 -7.02 -1.06 35.22
C LYS A 405 -7.23 -1.01 33.71
N VAL A 406 -8.36 -0.51 33.21
CA VAL A 406 -8.57 -0.40 31.76
C VAL A 406 -7.67 0.67 31.12
N LYS A 407 -7.34 1.75 31.83
CA LYS A 407 -6.32 2.70 31.35
C LYS A 407 -4.92 2.08 31.32
N GLU A 408 -4.54 1.30 32.35
CA GLU A 408 -3.27 0.58 32.38
C GLU A 408 -3.17 -0.48 31.27
N LEU A 409 -4.26 -1.23 31.06
CA LEU A 409 -4.33 -2.32 30.08
C LEU A 409 -4.44 -1.82 28.63
N ALA A 410 -4.90 -0.59 28.41
CA ALA A 410 -4.88 0.05 27.09
C ALA A 410 -3.47 0.44 26.63
N VAL A 411 -2.54 0.60 27.58
CA VAL A 411 -1.13 0.94 27.33
C VAL A 411 -0.26 -0.30 27.12
N THR A 412 -0.68 -1.45 27.66
CA THR A 412 0.03 -2.73 27.49
C THR A 412 -0.42 -3.42 26.22
N GLU A 413 0.50 -4.00 25.44
CA GLU A 413 0.18 -4.84 24.27
C GLU A 413 -0.58 -6.10 24.70
N SER A 414 -1.90 -5.98 24.79
CA SER A 414 -2.81 -7.08 25.07
C SER A 414 -3.67 -7.33 23.83
N GLU A 415 -3.82 -8.59 23.43
CA GLU A 415 -4.70 -9.05 22.34
C GLU A 415 -6.19 -8.74 22.58
N VAL A 416 -6.55 -8.37 23.82
CA VAL A 416 -7.93 -8.15 24.25
C VAL A 416 -8.29 -6.66 24.27
N ASP A 417 -9.31 -6.25 23.48
CA ASP A 417 -9.91 -4.91 23.56
C ASP A 417 -10.78 -4.77 24.83
N TYR A 418 -10.13 -4.38 25.93
CA TYR A 418 -10.79 -4.18 27.22
C TYR A 418 -11.84 -3.07 27.22
N ALA A 419 -11.75 -2.09 26.31
CA ALA A 419 -12.76 -1.04 26.20
C ALA A 419 -14.05 -1.61 25.59
N GLN A 420 -13.91 -2.46 24.57
CA GLN A 420 -15.04 -3.19 23.99
C GLN A 420 -15.67 -4.18 24.98
N ALA A 421 -14.86 -4.91 25.75
CA ALA A 421 -15.34 -5.80 26.80
C ALA A 421 -16.14 -5.05 27.88
N LEU A 422 -15.70 -3.88 28.33
CA LEU A 422 -16.45 -3.06 29.29
C LEU A 422 -17.78 -2.53 28.72
N MET A 423 -17.81 -2.13 27.45
CA MET A 423 -19.05 -1.69 26.81
C MET A 423 -20.10 -2.81 26.79
N GLN A 424 -19.68 -4.06 26.53
CA GLN A 424 -20.56 -5.22 26.53
C GLN A 424 -20.96 -5.66 27.95
N LEU A 425 -20.02 -5.68 28.91
CA LEU A 425 -20.28 -6.14 30.28
C LEU A 425 -21.23 -5.21 31.06
N PHE A 426 -21.23 -3.92 30.74
CA PHE A 426 -22.03 -2.91 31.45
C PHE A 426 -23.15 -2.29 30.57
N ASP A 427 -23.39 -2.84 29.38
CA ASP A 427 -24.42 -2.37 28.42
C ASP A 427 -24.41 -0.84 28.26
N LEU A 428 -23.22 -0.28 28.06
CA LEU A 428 -23.03 1.18 28.04
C LEU A 428 -23.55 1.76 26.72
N PRO A 429 -24.27 2.90 26.74
CA PRO A 429 -24.76 3.52 25.52
C PRO A 429 -23.60 3.87 24.60
N VAL A 430 -23.67 3.38 23.38
CA VAL A 430 -22.73 3.71 22.31
C VAL A 430 -22.93 5.19 22.00
N ASN A 431 -22.07 6.06 22.55
CA ASN A 431 -21.93 7.40 22.01
C ASN A 431 -21.40 7.22 20.59
N LYS A 432 -22.31 7.20 19.61
CA LYS A 432 -22.01 7.44 18.21
C LYS A 432 -21.40 8.84 18.15
N VAL A 433 -20.09 8.95 18.33
CA VAL A 433 -19.34 9.95 17.59
C VAL A 433 -19.68 9.65 16.13
N ALA A 434 -20.29 10.62 15.48
CA ALA A 434 -21.00 10.44 14.23
C ALA A 434 -20.04 10.07 13.09
N HIS A 435 -19.71 8.78 12.97
CA HIS A 435 -19.41 8.19 11.68
C HIS A 435 -20.75 7.93 11.00
N ALA A 436 -21.36 9.01 10.51
CA ALA A 436 -22.38 8.91 9.49
C ALA A 436 -21.66 8.45 8.22
N LYS A 437 -21.68 7.13 7.98
CA LYS A 437 -21.41 6.57 6.66
C LYS A 437 -22.48 7.13 5.71
N THR A 438 -22.16 8.17 4.95
CA THR A 438 -22.79 8.33 3.63
C THR A 438 -22.22 7.22 2.76
N ALA A 439 -23.08 6.28 2.40
CA ALA A 439 -22.70 5.15 1.58
C ALA A 439 -22.14 5.67 0.24
N PRO A 440 -21.01 5.14 -0.26
CA PRO A 440 -20.67 5.33 -1.66
C PRO A 440 -21.86 4.92 -2.51
N GLU A 441 -22.12 5.62 -3.63
CA GLU A 441 -23.12 5.18 -4.60
C GLU A 441 -22.89 3.69 -4.87
N THR A 442 -23.87 2.89 -4.46
CA THR A 442 -23.77 1.44 -4.50
C THR A 442 -23.76 1.03 -5.96
N LYS A 443 -22.62 0.53 -6.43
CA LYS A 443 -22.43 0.14 -7.83
C LYS A 443 -23.18 -1.17 -8.07
N VAL A 444 -24.23 -1.07 -8.88
CA VAL A 444 -25.16 -2.17 -9.15
C VAL A 444 -25.06 -2.57 -10.62
N ALA A 445 -25.02 -3.87 -10.90
CA ALA A 445 -25.21 -4.40 -12.24
C ALA A 445 -26.24 -5.53 -12.25
N THR A 446 -26.93 -5.70 -13.36
CA THR A 446 -27.81 -6.87 -13.58
C THR A 446 -26.98 -8.11 -13.93
N ALA A 447 -27.43 -9.27 -13.48
CA ALA A 447 -26.81 -10.56 -13.71
C ALA A 447 -26.72 -10.84 -15.21
N ALA A 448 -25.49 -11.03 -15.71
CA ALA A 448 -25.24 -11.16 -17.15
C ALA A 448 -25.34 -12.60 -17.67
N SER A 449 -25.04 -13.61 -16.83
CA SER A 449 -25.02 -15.03 -17.24
C SER A 449 -25.05 -15.97 -16.04
N ALA A 450 -25.71 -17.11 -16.22
CA ALA A 450 -25.72 -18.25 -15.32
C ALA A 450 -24.53 -19.20 -15.53
N HIS A 451 -23.80 -19.04 -16.63
CA HIS A 451 -22.67 -19.89 -16.99
C HIS A 451 -21.34 -19.25 -16.61
N HIS A 452 -20.32 -20.09 -16.42
CA HIS A 452 -18.93 -19.63 -16.28
C HIS A 452 -18.52 -18.82 -17.51
N VAL A 453 -18.07 -17.58 -17.31
CA VAL A 453 -17.58 -16.70 -18.38
C VAL A 453 -16.07 -16.51 -18.18
N GLU A 454 -15.29 -16.88 -19.19
CA GLU A 454 -13.86 -16.58 -19.22
C GLU A 454 -13.60 -15.21 -19.83
N ALA A 455 -12.58 -14.53 -19.34
CA ALA A 455 -12.08 -13.31 -19.96
C ALA A 455 -11.47 -13.65 -21.33
N ASP A 456 -11.75 -12.79 -22.31
CA ASP A 456 -11.14 -12.84 -23.64
C ASP A 456 -9.65 -12.45 -23.65
N GLY A 457 -9.10 -12.14 -22.47
CA GLY A 457 -7.71 -11.69 -22.29
C GLY A 457 -7.52 -10.19 -22.46
N VAL A 458 -8.59 -9.44 -22.76
CA VAL A 458 -8.62 -7.97 -22.90
C VAL A 458 -9.54 -7.33 -21.85
N ARG A 459 -10.65 -8.00 -21.52
CA ARG A 459 -11.61 -7.55 -20.51
C ARG A 459 -11.57 -8.45 -19.29
N PRO A 460 -11.68 -7.90 -18.07
CA PRO A 460 -11.85 -8.72 -16.87
C PRO A 460 -13.05 -9.65 -17.00
N VAL A 461 -13.00 -10.79 -16.30
CA VAL A 461 -14.14 -11.74 -16.24
C VAL A 461 -15.41 -11.06 -15.72
N ALA A 462 -15.26 -10.11 -14.79
CA ALA A 462 -16.36 -9.34 -14.24
C ALA A 462 -15.86 -7.99 -13.72
N ASP A 463 -16.77 -7.01 -13.62
CA ASP A 463 -16.46 -5.71 -13.05
C ASP A 463 -16.19 -5.84 -11.54
N HIS A 464 -14.91 -5.78 -11.21
CA HIS A 464 -14.40 -5.83 -9.86
C HIS A 464 -14.73 -4.60 -9.03
N THR A 465 -15.49 -3.62 -9.54
CA THR A 465 -15.91 -2.42 -8.80
C THR A 465 -17.34 -2.51 -8.27
N LEU A 466 -18.11 -3.53 -8.64
CA LEU A 466 -19.51 -3.69 -8.23
C LEU A 466 -19.66 -3.99 -6.73
N ASP A 467 -20.71 -3.43 -6.12
CA ASP A 467 -21.11 -3.71 -4.74
C ASP A 467 -22.31 -4.67 -4.70
N ILE A 468 -23.16 -4.63 -5.72
CA ILE A 468 -24.36 -5.46 -5.83
C ILE A 468 -24.50 -6.02 -7.23
N VAL A 469 -24.84 -7.31 -7.32
CA VAL A 469 -25.34 -7.93 -8.54
C VAL A 469 -26.83 -8.25 -8.36
N GLU A 470 -27.66 -7.58 -9.15
CA GLU A 470 -29.11 -7.78 -9.19
C GLU A 470 -29.46 -8.90 -10.17
N PRO A 471 -30.36 -9.82 -9.84
CA PRO A 471 -30.89 -10.78 -10.80
C PRO A 471 -31.81 -10.08 -11.82
N GLU A 472 -32.04 -10.69 -12.98
CA GLU A 472 -33.08 -10.21 -13.92
C GLU A 472 -34.47 -10.21 -13.28
N HIS A 473 -34.75 -11.23 -12.46
CA HIS A 473 -36.00 -11.41 -11.74
C HIS A 473 -35.71 -11.65 -10.25
N PHE A 474 -35.90 -10.62 -9.43
CA PHE A 474 -35.63 -10.69 -7.99
C PHE A 474 -36.69 -11.49 -7.25
N THR A 475 -36.27 -12.55 -6.58
CA THR A 475 -37.15 -13.46 -5.80
C THR A 475 -37.42 -12.97 -4.38
N GLY A 476 -36.82 -11.86 -3.96
CA GLY A 476 -36.93 -11.34 -2.58
C GLY A 476 -35.81 -11.76 -1.64
N ARG A 477 -34.86 -12.59 -2.11
CA ARG A 477 -33.75 -13.13 -1.31
C ARG A 477 -32.43 -12.45 -1.65
N THR A 478 -31.72 -11.99 -0.63
CA THR A 478 -30.38 -11.39 -0.74
C THR A 478 -29.36 -12.26 -0.02
N VAL A 479 -28.19 -12.45 -0.63
CA VAL A 479 -27.04 -13.17 -0.04
C VAL A 479 -25.78 -12.30 -0.05
N ARG A 480 -24.97 -12.40 1.00
CA ARG A 480 -23.73 -11.62 1.18
C ARG A 480 -22.51 -12.47 0.83
N LEU A 481 -21.83 -12.14 -0.25
CA LEU A 481 -20.63 -12.82 -0.72
C LEU A 481 -19.38 -12.08 -0.24
N GLY A 482 -18.58 -12.73 0.62
CA GLY A 482 -17.34 -12.18 1.15
C GLY A 482 -16.15 -12.31 0.20
N THR A 483 -15.37 -11.25 0.07
CA THR A 483 -14.16 -11.20 -0.76
C THR A 483 -13.07 -10.34 -0.13
N ARG A 484 -11.82 -10.55 -0.52
CA ARG A 484 -10.72 -9.61 -0.24
C ARG A 484 -10.79 -8.38 -1.15
N ARG A 485 -10.10 -7.29 -0.76
CA ARG A 485 -10.05 -6.02 -1.50
C ARG A 485 -9.26 -6.04 -2.80
N SER A 486 -8.35 -7.01 -2.98
CA SER A 486 -7.54 -7.07 -4.20
C SER A 486 -8.42 -7.18 -5.45
N GLN A 487 -8.04 -6.48 -6.53
CA GLN A 487 -8.75 -6.52 -7.82
C GLN A 487 -9.03 -7.95 -8.30
N LEU A 488 -8.05 -8.85 -8.17
CA LEU A 488 -8.19 -10.24 -8.58
C LEU A 488 -9.28 -10.96 -7.75
N ALA A 489 -9.26 -10.82 -6.43
CA ALA A 489 -10.27 -11.43 -5.56
C ALA A 489 -11.67 -10.87 -5.84
N ARG A 490 -11.79 -9.54 -5.98
CA ARG A 490 -13.04 -8.86 -6.36
C ARG A 490 -13.56 -9.38 -7.69
N SER A 491 -12.72 -9.45 -8.73
CA SER A 491 -13.11 -9.96 -10.06
C SER A 491 -13.65 -11.40 -10.00
N GLN A 492 -12.98 -12.27 -9.24
CA GLN A 492 -13.40 -13.67 -9.05
C GLN A 492 -14.75 -13.77 -8.34
N SER A 493 -14.90 -13.02 -7.25
CA SER A 493 -16.12 -12.97 -6.45
C SER A 493 -17.30 -12.40 -7.23
N THR A 494 -17.11 -11.32 -7.99
CA THR A 494 -18.15 -10.78 -8.87
C THR A 494 -18.58 -11.79 -9.93
N ALA A 495 -17.66 -12.56 -10.50
CA ALA A 495 -17.98 -13.60 -11.48
C ALA A 495 -18.91 -14.69 -10.91
N ILE A 496 -18.67 -15.08 -9.66
CA ILE A 496 -19.53 -16.03 -8.94
C ILE A 496 -20.86 -15.38 -8.56
N ALA A 497 -20.85 -14.10 -8.17
CA ALA A 497 -22.06 -13.32 -7.88
C ALA A 497 -23.01 -13.27 -9.09
N HIS A 498 -22.50 -13.03 -10.30
CA HIS A 498 -23.30 -13.07 -11.52
C HIS A 498 -23.95 -14.43 -11.77
N GLN A 499 -23.20 -15.52 -11.60
CA GLN A 499 -23.74 -16.88 -11.77
C GLN A 499 -24.82 -17.19 -10.74
N ILE A 500 -24.59 -16.88 -9.47
CA ILE A 500 -25.59 -17.08 -8.40
C ILE A 500 -26.85 -16.28 -8.72
N ALA A 501 -26.72 -14.97 -8.96
CA ALA A 501 -27.87 -14.10 -9.24
C ALA A 501 -28.68 -14.58 -10.45
N ALA A 502 -28.02 -14.97 -11.54
CA ALA A 502 -28.69 -15.48 -12.74
C ALA A 502 -29.35 -16.85 -12.52
N LEU A 503 -28.76 -17.75 -11.72
CA LEU A 503 -29.29 -19.09 -11.50
C LEU A 503 -30.47 -19.11 -10.51
N THR A 504 -30.43 -18.27 -9.48
CA THR A 504 -31.38 -18.34 -8.34
C THR A 504 -32.40 -17.21 -8.32
N GLY A 505 -32.14 -16.11 -9.03
CA GLY A 505 -32.92 -14.90 -8.88
C GLY A 505 -32.67 -14.17 -7.55
N TRP A 506 -31.56 -14.46 -6.87
CA TRP A 506 -31.17 -13.77 -5.63
C TRP A 506 -30.35 -12.52 -5.95
N ARG A 507 -30.49 -11.49 -5.11
CA ARG A 507 -29.54 -10.38 -5.08
C ARG A 507 -28.27 -10.83 -4.38
N VAL A 508 -27.11 -10.52 -4.95
CA VAL A 508 -25.82 -10.82 -4.31
C VAL A 508 -25.14 -9.51 -3.94
N GLU A 509 -24.90 -9.32 -2.65
CA GLU A 509 -24.13 -8.19 -2.10
C GLU A 509 -22.67 -8.61 -1.91
N ILE A 510 -21.74 -7.87 -2.48
CA ILE A 510 -20.30 -8.14 -2.38
C ILE A 510 -19.75 -7.41 -1.15
N VAL A 511 -19.26 -8.18 -0.17
CA VAL A 511 -18.77 -7.66 1.11
C VAL A 511 -17.26 -7.80 1.18
N GLU A 512 -16.56 -6.67 1.24
CA GLU A 512 -15.11 -6.66 1.40
C GLU A 512 -14.69 -6.97 2.85
N VAL A 513 -13.74 -7.89 2.99
CA VAL A 513 -13.11 -8.23 4.27
C VAL A 513 -11.66 -7.76 4.23
N VAL A 514 -11.26 -6.98 5.25
CA VAL A 514 -9.87 -6.50 5.42
C VAL A 514 -9.03 -7.62 5.99
N THR A 515 -7.91 -7.95 5.34
CA THR A 515 -6.98 -9.00 5.80
C THR A 515 -5.62 -8.39 6.17
N GLU A 516 -4.90 -8.94 7.15
CA GLU A 516 -3.59 -8.43 7.59
C GLU A 516 -2.54 -8.40 6.46
N GLY A 517 -2.63 -9.36 5.54
CA GLY A 517 -1.72 -9.41 4.39
C GLY A 517 -2.05 -8.40 3.27
N ASP A 518 -3.17 -7.66 3.36
CA ASP A 518 -3.41 -6.48 2.53
C ASP A 518 -2.71 -5.23 3.08
N VAL A 519 -2.11 -5.33 4.28
CA VAL A 519 -1.54 -4.20 5.05
C VAL A 519 -0.04 -4.38 5.33
N ASN A 520 0.48 -5.62 5.32
CA ASN A 520 1.86 -5.93 5.74
C ASN A 520 2.77 -6.40 4.59
N MET A 521 3.94 -5.75 4.41
CA MET A 521 4.92 -6.03 3.35
C MET A 521 6.13 -6.88 3.79
N SER A 522 6.22 -7.27 5.07
CA SER A 522 7.37 -7.99 5.66
C SER A 522 7.58 -9.42 5.11
N PRO A 523 8.82 -9.98 5.12
CA PRO A 523 9.12 -11.32 4.60
C PRO A 523 8.30 -12.47 5.24
N LEU A 524 7.26 -12.95 4.53
CA LEU A 524 6.52 -14.20 4.79
C LEU A 524 7.34 -15.44 5.20
N ALA A 525 8.64 -15.51 4.88
CA ALA A 525 9.50 -16.65 5.22
C ALA A 525 9.71 -16.84 6.75
N GLY A 526 9.29 -15.88 7.58
CA GLY A 526 9.28 -16.00 9.05
C GLY A 526 7.90 -16.20 9.67
N PHE A 527 6.81 -16.15 8.89
CA PHE A 527 5.46 -16.41 9.37
C PHE A 527 5.05 -17.82 8.94
N GLY A 528 5.13 -18.77 9.86
CA GLY A 528 4.49 -20.07 9.65
C GLY A 528 2.99 -19.86 9.36
N GLY A 529 2.55 -20.28 8.18
CA GLY A 529 1.12 -20.46 7.89
C GLY A 529 0.52 -19.49 6.88
N THR A 530 0.12 -20.07 5.76
CA THR A 530 -0.78 -19.58 4.70
C THR A 530 -2.15 -19.07 5.16
N GLY A 531 -2.41 -19.03 6.48
CA GLY A 531 -3.68 -18.65 7.09
C GLY A 531 -4.00 -17.15 7.06
N VAL A 532 -3.00 -16.26 6.94
CA VAL A 532 -3.18 -14.80 7.11
C VAL A 532 -4.19 -14.18 6.13
N PHE A 533 -4.34 -14.75 4.93
CA PHE A 533 -5.24 -14.24 3.89
C PHE A 533 -6.64 -14.88 3.89
N VAL A 534 -6.75 -16.09 4.44
CA VAL A 534 -8.00 -16.90 4.43
C VAL A 534 -8.74 -16.73 5.76
N SER A 535 -8.00 -16.57 6.86
CA SER A 535 -8.53 -16.49 8.23
C SER A 535 -9.55 -15.38 8.40
N ALA A 536 -9.30 -14.17 7.91
CA ALA A 536 -10.20 -13.04 8.06
C ALA A 536 -11.55 -13.24 7.34
N VAL A 537 -11.53 -13.82 6.13
CA VAL A 537 -12.76 -14.11 5.37
C VAL A 537 -13.54 -15.25 6.03
N ARG A 538 -12.87 -16.33 6.45
CA ARG A 538 -13.48 -17.41 7.23
C ARG A 538 -14.04 -16.94 8.57
N GLN A 539 -13.34 -16.01 9.25
CA GLN A 539 -13.84 -15.39 10.46
C GLN A 539 -15.11 -14.57 10.20
N ALA A 540 -15.22 -13.87 9.07
CA ALA A 540 -16.44 -13.18 8.68
C ALA A 540 -17.60 -14.17 8.42
N LEU A 541 -17.34 -15.36 7.85
CA LEU A 541 -18.30 -16.45 7.76
C LEU A 541 -18.75 -16.91 9.15
N HIS A 542 -17.82 -17.18 10.07
CA HIS A 542 -18.15 -17.59 11.44
C HIS A 542 -18.97 -16.53 12.19
N GLN A 543 -18.68 -15.25 11.97
CA GLN A 543 -19.40 -14.14 12.60
C GLN A 543 -20.77 -13.85 11.96
N GLY A 544 -21.17 -14.59 10.91
CA GLY A 544 -22.42 -14.36 10.19
C GLY A 544 -22.46 -13.02 9.44
N LYS A 545 -21.29 -12.40 9.19
CA LYS A 545 -21.19 -11.13 8.44
C LYS A 545 -21.38 -11.32 6.94
N ILE A 546 -21.04 -12.51 6.45
CA ILE A 546 -21.19 -12.96 5.07
C ILE A 546 -21.83 -14.34 5.07
N ASP A 547 -22.45 -14.74 3.97
CA ASP A 547 -23.15 -16.02 3.82
C ASP A 547 -22.32 -17.06 3.07
N LEU A 548 -21.49 -16.60 2.15
CA LEU A 548 -20.55 -17.41 1.39
C LEU A 548 -19.25 -16.63 1.14
N ALA A 549 -18.16 -17.34 0.91
CA ALA A 549 -16.85 -16.77 0.57
C ALA A 549 -16.31 -17.39 -0.72
N VAL A 550 -15.57 -16.60 -1.51
CA VAL A 550 -14.90 -17.09 -2.73
C VAL A 550 -13.40 -16.96 -2.58
N HIS A 551 -12.69 -18.05 -2.85
CA HIS A 551 -11.24 -18.15 -2.75
C HIS A 551 -10.62 -18.71 -4.03
N SER A 552 -9.36 -18.33 -4.29
CA SER A 552 -8.52 -19.13 -5.19
C SER A 552 -8.12 -20.41 -4.46
N LEU A 553 -8.45 -21.57 -5.04
CA LEU A 553 -8.39 -22.85 -4.32
C LEU A 553 -6.98 -23.23 -3.89
N LYS A 554 -5.97 -22.90 -4.70
CA LYS A 554 -4.55 -23.09 -4.38
C LYS A 554 -4.07 -22.34 -3.12
N ASP A 555 -4.79 -21.30 -2.70
CA ASP A 555 -4.42 -20.48 -1.53
C ASP A 555 -5.10 -21.01 -0.24
N LEU A 556 -6.01 -21.99 -0.35
CA LEU A 556 -6.67 -22.60 0.80
C LEU A 556 -5.77 -23.65 1.47
N PRO A 557 -5.65 -23.63 2.82
CA PRO A 557 -5.00 -24.70 3.57
C PRO A 557 -5.62 -26.06 3.26
N THR A 558 -4.82 -27.13 3.32
CA THR A 558 -5.27 -28.53 3.18
C THR A 558 -6.08 -29.00 4.38
N THR A 559 -5.75 -28.50 5.57
CA THR A 559 -6.48 -28.79 6.81
C THR A 559 -7.91 -28.23 6.74
N PRO A 560 -8.93 -29.04 7.06
CA PRO A 560 -10.32 -28.58 7.18
C PRO A 560 -10.46 -27.49 8.25
N GLU A 561 -11.38 -26.56 8.04
CA GLU A 561 -11.75 -25.55 9.04
C GLU A 561 -13.00 -26.01 9.79
N ALA A 562 -12.95 -26.02 11.13
CA ALA A 562 -14.09 -26.44 11.93
C ALA A 562 -15.30 -25.52 11.71
N GLY A 563 -16.43 -26.07 11.27
CA GLY A 563 -17.65 -25.30 11.05
C GLY A 563 -17.76 -24.59 9.71
N ILE A 564 -16.82 -24.80 8.78
CA ILE A 564 -16.86 -24.32 7.39
C ILE A 564 -16.66 -25.52 6.46
N GLN A 565 -17.36 -25.50 5.32
CA GLN A 565 -17.23 -26.52 4.29
C GLN A 565 -17.15 -25.91 2.90
N MET A 566 -16.54 -26.65 1.97
CA MET A 566 -16.55 -26.31 0.56
C MET A 566 -17.93 -26.61 -0.02
N ALA A 567 -18.62 -25.57 -0.48
CA ALA A 567 -19.98 -25.66 -1.01
C ALA A 567 -20.01 -25.91 -2.51
N ALA A 568 -19.05 -25.32 -3.26
CA ALA A 568 -18.90 -25.58 -4.69
C ALA A 568 -17.48 -25.30 -5.18
N ILE A 569 -17.10 -26.00 -6.25
CA ILE A 569 -15.87 -25.78 -7.01
C ILE A 569 -16.30 -25.61 -8.46
N PRO A 570 -16.32 -24.38 -9.00
CA PRO A 570 -16.72 -24.14 -10.38
C PRO A 570 -15.68 -24.66 -11.39
N PRO A 571 -16.06 -24.76 -12.68
CA PRO A 571 -15.16 -25.19 -13.73
C PRO A 571 -13.80 -24.47 -13.66
N ARG A 572 -12.73 -25.28 -13.70
CA ARG A 572 -11.36 -24.79 -13.67
C ARG A 572 -11.00 -24.07 -14.95
N VAL A 573 -10.45 -22.86 -14.81
CA VAL A 573 -9.77 -22.18 -15.93
C VAL A 573 -8.35 -22.72 -16.07
N ASP A 574 -7.76 -22.53 -17.25
CA ASP A 574 -6.40 -22.94 -17.60
C ASP A 574 -5.40 -22.78 -16.41
N PRO A 575 -4.85 -23.91 -15.93
CA PRO A 575 -3.98 -23.91 -14.77
C PRO A 575 -2.53 -23.54 -15.10
N ALA A 576 -2.17 -23.35 -16.37
CA ALA A 576 -0.80 -23.05 -16.77
C ALA A 576 -0.22 -21.82 -16.06
N ASP A 577 1.11 -21.75 -16.05
CA ASP A 577 1.82 -20.52 -15.76
C ASP A 577 2.20 -19.84 -17.08
N VAL A 578 2.18 -18.50 -17.08
CA VAL A 578 2.57 -17.68 -18.22
C VAL A 578 3.79 -16.85 -17.84
N LEU A 579 4.64 -16.62 -18.83
CA LEU A 579 5.75 -15.68 -18.75
C LEU A 579 5.35 -14.39 -19.46
N ILE A 580 5.68 -13.27 -18.83
CA ILE A 580 5.58 -11.93 -19.41
C ILE A 580 7.02 -11.41 -19.48
N GLY A 581 7.61 -11.47 -20.66
CA GLY A 581 9.00 -11.09 -20.93
C GLY A 581 9.10 -9.70 -21.54
N ARG A 582 10.25 -9.05 -21.32
CA ARG A 582 10.60 -7.83 -22.03
C ARG A 582 10.64 -8.09 -23.54
N ASP A 583 10.38 -7.04 -24.32
CA ASP A 583 10.49 -7.06 -25.79
C ASP A 583 9.69 -8.18 -26.49
N GLY A 584 8.68 -8.75 -25.81
CA GLY A 584 7.89 -9.86 -26.35
C GLY A 584 8.59 -11.22 -26.30
N LEU A 585 9.70 -11.36 -25.59
CA LEU A 585 10.50 -12.60 -25.56
C LEU A 585 9.82 -13.71 -24.76
N GLY A 586 9.88 -14.93 -25.29
CA GLY A 586 9.48 -16.15 -24.58
C GLY A 586 10.61 -16.72 -23.71
N LEU A 587 10.31 -17.77 -22.93
CA LEU A 587 11.29 -18.34 -22.00
C LEU A 587 12.54 -18.85 -22.73
N ALA A 588 12.39 -19.42 -23.94
CA ALA A 588 13.51 -19.93 -24.73
C ALA A 588 14.38 -18.81 -25.33
N ASP A 589 13.78 -17.66 -25.61
CA ASP A 589 14.44 -16.55 -26.33
C ASP A 589 15.16 -15.57 -25.39
N LEU A 590 14.91 -15.66 -24.08
CA LEU A 590 15.59 -14.84 -23.09
C LEU A 590 17.11 -15.10 -23.09
N PRO A 591 17.95 -14.04 -23.15
CA PRO A 591 19.40 -14.17 -23.08
C PRO A 591 19.90 -14.90 -21.83
N ALA A 592 21.07 -15.54 -21.93
CA ALA A 592 21.74 -16.07 -20.75
C ALA A 592 22.04 -14.95 -19.74
N GLY A 593 21.84 -15.25 -18.45
CA GLY A 593 21.94 -14.29 -17.35
C GLY A 593 20.67 -13.47 -17.11
N SER A 594 19.58 -13.71 -17.87
CA SER A 594 18.35 -12.95 -17.69
C SER A 594 17.71 -13.14 -16.32
N VAL A 595 17.12 -12.07 -15.79
CA VAL A 595 16.52 -12.02 -14.46
C VAL A 595 15.01 -12.24 -14.53
N ILE A 596 14.54 -13.40 -14.06
CA ILE A 596 13.12 -13.77 -14.03
C ILE A 596 12.56 -13.65 -12.60
N GLY A 597 11.50 -12.85 -12.46
CA GLY A 597 10.80 -12.66 -11.21
C GLY A 597 9.77 -13.73 -10.90
N THR A 598 9.81 -14.31 -9.70
CA THR A 598 8.69 -15.09 -9.15
C THR A 598 8.73 -15.17 -7.63
N GLY A 599 7.57 -15.01 -6.98
CA GLY A 599 7.43 -15.20 -5.53
C GLY A 599 7.13 -16.64 -5.11
N SER A 600 7.07 -17.59 -6.05
CA SER A 600 6.70 -18.99 -5.78
C SER A 600 7.94 -19.88 -5.77
N PRO A 601 8.26 -20.56 -4.66
CA PRO A 601 9.35 -21.53 -4.60
C PRO A 601 9.23 -22.62 -5.66
N ARG A 602 8.01 -23.16 -5.88
CA ARG A 602 7.67 -24.11 -6.95
C ARG A 602 8.11 -23.63 -8.34
N ARG A 603 7.83 -22.37 -8.68
CA ARG A 603 8.22 -21.83 -9.99
C ARG A 603 9.73 -21.64 -10.07
N ALA A 604 10.35 -21.18 -8.99
CA ALA A 604 11.78 -20.92 -8.96
C ALA A 604 12.61 -22.19 -9.21
N VAL A 605 12.27 -23.31 -8.55
CA VAL A 605 12.99 -24.58 -8.75
C VAL A 605 12.80 -25.15 -10.15
N GLN A 606 11.58 -25.09 -10.70
CA GLN A 606 11.30 -25.59 -12.06
C GLN A 606 11.95 -24.72 -13.14
N LEU A 607 11.96 -23.39 -12.96
CA LEU A 607 12.66 -22.47 -13.86
C LEU A 607 14.17 -22.75 -13.90
N ARG A 608 14.81 -22.90 -12.74
CA ARG A 608 16.25 -23.20 -12.68
C ARG A 608 16.60 -24.55 -13.31
N ALA A 609 15.70 -25.54 -13.20
CA ALA A 609 15.90 -26.82 -13.85
C ALA A 609 15.74 -26.75 -15.37
N ALA A 610 14.80 -25.93 -15.87
CA ALA A 610 14.57 -25.76 -17.30
C ALA A 610 15.62 -24.83 -17.97
N ARG A 611 16.08 -23.80 -17.26
CA ARG A 611 17.08 -22.82 -17.69
C ARG A 611 18.10 -22.60 -16.57
N PRO A 612 19.18 -23.38 -16.50
CA PRO A 612 20.22 -23.20 -15.47
C PRO A 612 21.01 -21.88 -15.61
N ASP A 613 20.89 -21.22 -16.76
CA ASP A 613 21.63 -20.03 -17.17
C ASP A 613 20.88 -18.71 -16.87
N ILE A 614 19.68 -18.74 -16.27
CA ILE A 614 18.94 -17.55 -15.85
C ILE A 614 19.07 -17.30 -14.35
N GLU A 615 18.86 -16.06 -13.94
CA GLU A 615 18.74 -15.68 -12.53
C GLU A 615 17.25 -15.62 -12.12
N VAL A 616 16.87 -16.28 -11.02
CA VAL A 616 15.50 -16.22 -10.50
C VAL A 616 15.45 -15.37 -9.23
N ARG A 617 14.71 -14.27 -9.27
CA ARG A 617 14.54 -13.33 -8.13
C ARG A 617 13.14 -13.40 -7.53
N GLY A 618 13.08 -13.26 -6.20
CA GLY A 618 11.82 -13.12 -5.47
C GLY A 618 11.11 -11.82 -5.82
N VAL A 619 9.80 -11.88 -6.07
CA VAL A 619 8.99 -10.68 -6.38
C VAL A 619 7.69 -10.69 -5.58
N ARG A 620 7.32 -9.51 -5.07
CA ARG A 620 6.08 -9.24 -4.32
C ARG A 620 5.18 -8.24 -5.05
N GLY A 621 4.05 -7.91 -4.45
CA GLY A 621 3.02 -7.08 -5.05
C GLY A 621 1.96 -7.90 -5.78
N ASN A 622 0.91 -7.20 -6.22
CA ASN A 622 -0.19 -7.78 -7.00
C ASN A 622 0.26 -8.05 -8.45
N VAL A 623 -0.66 -8.50 -9.30
CA VAL A 623 -0.35 -8.79 -10.71
C VAL A 623 0.18 -7.55 -11.43
N ASP A 624 -0.38 -6.37 -11.17
CA ASP A 624 0.02 -5.13 -11.85
C ASP A 624 1.43 -4.70 -11.48
N THR A 625 1.77 -4.69 -10.19
CA THR A 625 3.12 -4.35 -9.72
C THR A 625 4.18 -5.28 -10.32
N ARG A 626 3.85 -6.57 -10.42
CA ARG A 626 4.74 -7.61 -10.96
C ARG A 626 5.00 -7.42 -12.44
N ILE A 627 3.97 -7.08 -13.22
CA ILE A 627 4.12 -6.77 -14.65
C ILE A 627 4.88 -5.45 -14.84
N ALA A 628 4.62 -4.45 -14.00
CA ALA A 628 5.32 -3.16 -14.04
C ALA A 628 6.83 -3.33 -13.85
N HIS A 629 7.29 -4.25 -13.00
CA HIS A 629 8.73 -4.51 -12.86
C HIS A 629 9.43 -4.97 -14.14
N VAL A 630 8.72 -5.65 -15.06
CA VAL A 630 9.26 -5.99 -16.38
C VAL A 630 9.29 -4.75 -17.29
N ARG A 631 8.21 -3.96 -17.29
CA ARG A 631 8.11 -2.72 -18.09
C ARG A 631 9.15 -1.68 -17.68
N ASP A 632 9.42 -1.57 -16.38
CA ASP A 632 10.38 -0.63 -15.80
C ASP A 632 11.84 -1.13 -15.91
N GLY A 633 12.08 -2.30 -16.51
CA GLY A 633 13.41 -2.88 -16.68
C GLY A 633 14.06 -3.41 -15.39
N ARG A 634 13.31 -3.55 -14.28
CA ARG A 634 13.81 -4.16 -13.03
C ARG A 634 13.97 -5.69 -13.14
N LEU A 635 13.21 -6.30 -14.05
CA LEU A 635 13.23 -7.72 -14.37
C LEU A 635 13.20 -7.89 -15.89
N ASP A 636 13.81 -8.94 -16.40
CA ASP A 636 13.71 -9.29 -17.82
C ASP A 636 12.40 -10.04 -18.12
N ALA A 637 11.86 -10.76 -17.13
CA ALA A 637 10.57 -11.40 -17.23
C ALA A 637 9.94 -11.65 -15.86
N VAL A 638 8.64 -11.94 -15.82
CA VAL A 638 7.94 -12.40 -14.63
C VAL A 638 7.05 -13.61 -14.94
N VAL A 639 7.00 -14.59 -14.03
CA VAL A 639 6.14 -15.79 -14.18
C VAL A 639 4.95 -15.73 -13.23
N LEU A 640 3.75 -15.74 -13.82
CA LEU A 640 2.47 -15.61 -13.13
C LEU A 640 1.52 -16.76 -13.49
N ALA A 641 0.46 -16.94 -12.71
CA ALA A 641 -0.56 -17.94 -13.05
C ALA A 641 -1.43 -17.40 -14.18
N ALA A 642 -1.61 -18.17 -15.26
CA ALA A 642 -2.46 -17.80 -16.40
C ALA A 642 -3.86 -17.41 -15.92
N ALA A 643 -4.43 -18.22 -15.02
CA ALA A 643 -5.73 -17.96 -14.40
C ALA A 643 -5.86 -16.56 -13.77
N GLY A 644 -4.83 -16.10 -13.05
CA GLY A 644 -4.85 -14.80 -12.38
C GLY A 644 -4.82 -13.64 -13.36
N VAL A 645 -3.93 -13.74 -14.36
CA VAL A 645 -3.76 -12.74 -15.42
C VAL A 645 -4.98 -12.70 -16.34
N ARG A 646 -5.56 -13.86 -16.66
CA ARG A 646 -6.80 -14.00 -17.44
C ARG A 646 -7.96 -13.31 -16.75
N ARG A 647 -8.21 -13.60 -15.47
CA ARG A 647 -9.38 -13.08 -14.74
C ARG A 647 -9.46 -11.55 -14.68
N ILE A 648 -8.31 -10.87 -14.70
CA ILE A 648 -8.23 -9.41 -14.73
C ILE A 648 -8.14 -8.81 -16.15
N GLY A 649 -8.27 -9.64 -17.19
CA GLY A 649 -8.29 -9.18 -18.58
C GLY A 649 -6.93 -8.80 -19.15
N ARG A 650 -5.85 -9.41 -18.67
CA ARG A 650 -4.47 -9.04 -19.08
C ARG A 650 -3.71 -10.19 -19.75
N LEU A 651 -4.39 -11.27 -20.15
CA LEU A 651 -3.71 -12.45 -20.71
C LEU A 651 -2.97 -12.15 -22.01
N ALA A 652 -3.42 -11.14 -22.76
CA ALA A 652 -2.74 -10.69 -23.98
C ALA A 652 -1.30 -10.19 -23.76
N GLU A 653 -0.90 -9.92 -22.52
CA GLU A 653 0.47 -9.53 -22.18
C GLU A 653 1.41 -10.71 -21.97
N ALA A 654 0.88 -11.94 -21.87
CA ALA A 654 1.70 -13.14 -21.82
C ALA A 654 2.49 -13.29 -23.13
N THR A 655 3.81 -13.33 -23.02
CA THR A 655 4.72 -13.56 -24.15
C THR A 655 4.97 -15.05 -24.37
N ASP A 656 4.74 -15.87 -23.34
CA ASP A 656 4.86 -17.33 -23.42
C ASP A 656 3.87 -18.03 -22.49
N SER A 657 3.41 -19.20 -22.92
CA SER A 657 2.63 -20.13 -22.11
C SER A 657 3.50 -21.34 -21.80
N LEU A 658 3.85 -21.51 -20.53
CA LEU A 658 4.81 -22.53 -20.12
C LEU A 658 4.14 -23.91 -20.15
N GLY A 659 4.65 -24.79 -21.01
CA GLY A 659 4.22 -26.19 -21.08
C GLY A 659 4.41 -26.93 -19.75
N PHE A 660 3.58 -27.94 -19.48
CA PHE A 660 3.62 -28.69 -18.22
C PHE A 660 4.87 -29.56 -18.05
N ASP A 661 5.62 -29.80 -19.13
CA ASP A 661 6.96 -30.35 -19.09
C ASP A 661 7.95 -29.37 -18.41
N VAL A 662 7.82 -28.08 -18.69
CA VAL A 662 8.62 -27.00 -18.08
C VAL A 662 8.09 -26.66 -16.69
N MET A 663 6.77 -26.46 -16.55
CA MET A 663 6.16 -25.86 -15.37
C MET A 663 4.85 -26.55 -14.98
N LEU A 664 4.91 -27.51 -14.07
CA LEU A 664 3.70 -28.06 -13.44
C LEU A 664 3.11 -27.05 -12.45
N PRO A 665 1.80 -26.77 -12.50
CA PRO A 665 1.15 -25.72 -11.74
C PRO A 665 1.04 -26.06 -10.26
N ALA A 666 0.72 -25.06 -9.42
CA ALA A 666 0.42 -25.34 -8.03
C ALA A 666 -0.88 -26.17 -7.92
N PRO A 667 -0.98 -27.11 -6.97
CA PRO A 667 -2.22 -27.84 -6.69
C PRO A 667 -3.42 -26.89 -6.52
N GLY A 668 -4.48 -27.11 -7.28
CA GLY A 668 -5.67 -26.25 -7.27
C GLY A 668 -5.54 -24.94 -8.07
N GLN A 669 -4.43 -24.69 -8.76
CA GLN A 669 -4.27 -23.48 -9.57
C GLN A 669 -5.31 -23.45 -10.70
N GLY A 670 -6.00 -22.32 -10.87
CA GLY A 670 -7.08 -22.19 -11.85
C GLY A 670 -8.46 -22.55 -11.30
N ALA A 671 -8.56 -23.35 -10.23
CA ALA A 671 -9.83 -23.59 -9.57
C ALA A 671 -10.17 -22.46 -8.58
N LEU A 672 -11.47 -22.19 -8.40
CA LEU A 672 -11.99 -21.40 -7.31
C LEU A 672 -12.66 -22.33 -6.29
N ALA A 673 -12.75 -21.89 -5.05
CA ALA A 673 -13.50 -22.58 -4.00
C ALA A 673 -14.54 -21.61 -3.44
N VAL A 674 -15.78 -22.08 -3.33
CA VAL A 674 -16.86 -21.37 -2.65
C VAL A 674 -17.08 -22.04 -1.30
N GLU A 675 -16.88 -21.32 -0.21
CA GLU A 675 -17.05 -21.82 1.16
C GLU A 675 -18.33 -21.28 1.80
N THR A 676 -19.01 -22.12 2.58
CA THR A 676 -20.15 -21.74 3.45
C THR A 676 -19.94 -22.33 4.83
N ARG A 677 -20.71 -21.90 5.83
CA ARG A 677 -20.75 -22.62 7.11
C ARG A 677 -21.28 -24.04 6.91
N SER A 678 -20.78 -24.97 7.72
CA SER A 678 -21.25 -26.35 7.72
C SER A 678 -22.53 -26.52 8.57
N ALA A 679 -23.24 -27.64 8.39
CA ALA A 679 -24.47 -27.92 9.13
C ALA A 679 -24.22 -28.10 10.65
N ASP A 680 -23.00 -28.51 11.00
CA ASP A 680 -22.49 -28.69 12.36
C ASP A 680 -21.70 -27.48 12.87
N SER A 681 -21.78 -26.32 12.19
CA SER A 681 -21.01 -25.14 12.56
C SER A 681 -21.35 -24.66 13.99
N PRO A 682 -20.39 -24.64 14.93
CA PRO A 682 -20.65 -24.21 16.30
C PRO A 682 -20.83 -22.69 16.43
N PHE A 683 -20.63 -21.96 15.32
CA PHE A 683 -20.67 -20.51 15.25
C PHE A 683 -21.98 -19.96 14.67
N ALA A 684 -22.89 -20.84 14.23
CA ALA A 684 -24.22 -20.41 13.81
C ALA A 684 -25.06 -20.04 15.04
N THR A 685 -25.44 -18.77 15.13
CA THR A 685 -26.14 -18.22 16.30
C THR A 685 -27.66 -18.46 16.28
N THR A 686 -28.22 -18.86 15.13
CA THR A 686 -29.64 -19.17 14.94
C THR A 686 -29.86 -20.29 13.92
N ALA A 687 -30.99 -21.01 14.03
CA ALA A 687 -31.39 -22.04 13.07
C ALA A 687 -31.61 -21.46 11.66
N ASP A 688 -32.17 -20.24 11.57
CA ASP A 688 -32.43 -19.56 10.30
C ASP A 688 -31.16 -19.33 9.45
N ILE A 689 -30.00 -19.13 10.09
CA ILE A 689 -28.72 -18.99 9.38
C ILE A 689 -28.32 -20.31 8.72
N LEU A 690 -28.44 -21.42 9.45
CA LEU A 690 -28.07 -22.76 8.94
C LEU A 690 -29.01 -23.22 7.82
N ASP A 691 -30.31 -22.92 7.94
CA ASP A 691 -31.30 -23.18 6.89
C ASP A 691 -31.00 -22.34 5.64
N GLY A 692 -30.64 -21.07 5.83
CA GLY A 692 -30.17 -20.20 4.75
C GLY A 692 -28.90 -20.73 4.07
N ASP A 693 -27.93 -21.24 4.82
CA ASP A 693 -26.73 -21.84 4.25
C ASP A 693 -27.04 -23.13 3.50
N ALA A 694 -28.01 -23.93 3.95
CA ALA A 694 -28.46 -25.12 3.25
C ALA A 694 -29.09 -24.77 1.90
N GLU A 695 -29.90 -23.71 1.85
CA GLU A 695 -30.47 -23.16 0.63
C GLU A 695 -29.37 -22.69 -0.34
N VAL A 696 -28.38 -21.93 0.17
CA VAL A 696 -27.23 -21.47 -0.62
C VAL A 696 -26.44 -22.64 -1.18
N ARG A 697 -26.13 -23.67 -0.38
CA ARG A 697 -25.45 -24.87 -0.85
C ARG A 697 -26.23 -25.61 -1.94
N ALA A 698 -27.56 -25.72 -1.78
CA ALA A 698 -28.39 -26.36 -2.80
C ALA A 698 -28.33 -25.61 -4.14
N ALA A 699 -28.33 -24.28 -4.11
CA ALA A 699 -28.14 -23.46 -5.30
C ALA A 699 -26.74 -23.62 -5.92
N LEU A 700 -25.70 -23.64 -5.09
CA LEU A 700 -24.30 -23.74 -5.52
C LEU A 700 -23.96 -25.09 -6.18
N ARG A 701 -24.74 -26.16 -5.94
CA ARG A 701 -24.59 -27.43 -6.69
C ARG A 701 -24.64 -27.24 -8.20
N ARG A 702 -25.40 -26.25 -8.70
CA ARG A 702 -25.54 -25.97 -10.14
C ARG A 702 -24.29 -25.37 -10.79
N ILE A 703 -23.38 -24.81 -9.99
CA ILE A 703 -22.09 -24.30 -10.47
C ILE A 703 -20.93 -25.22 -10.10
N HIS A 704 -21.17 -26.31 -9.35
CA HIS A 704 -20.13 -27.25 -8.98
C HIS A 704 -19.76 -28.14 -10.18
N ASP A 705 -18.46 -28.27 -10.45
CA ASP A 705 -17.91 -29.11 -11.50
C ASP A 705 -17.16 -30.30 -10.89
N GLN A 706 -17.76 -31.49 -11.02
CA GLN A 706 -17.24 -32.73 -10.42
C GLN A 706 -15.85 -33.11 -10.97
N THR A 707 -15.58 -32.80 -12.25
CA THR A 707 -14.28 -33.10 -12.88
C THR A 707 -13.17 -32.27 -12.22
N THR A 708 -13.43 -30.98 -12.00
CA THR A 708 -12.51 -30.09 -11.29
C THR A 708 -12.35 -30.54 -9.84
N ASP A 709 -13.42 -30.91 -9.15
CA ASP A 709 -13.37 -31.38 -7.76
C ASP A 709 -12.47 -32.61 -7.58
N LEU A 710 -12.67 -33.64 -8.41
CA LEU A 710 -11.83 -34.83 -8.40
C LEU A 710 -10.36 -34.51 -8.69
N ALA A 711 -10.11 -33.65 -9.69
CA ALA A 711 -8.75 -33.20 -10.02
C ALA A 711 -8.07 -32.50 -8.84
N VAL A 712 -8.73 -31.53 -8.20
CA VAL A 712 -8.13 -30.80 -7.08
C VAL A 712 -8.05 -31.63 -5.80
N THR A 713 -8.95 -32.60 -5.60
CA THR A 713 -8.86 -33.59 -4.53
C THR A 713 -7.56 -34.38 -4.65
N CYS A 714 -7.26 -34.91 -5.83
CA CYS A 714 -6.01 -35.61 -6.11
C CYS A 714 -4.78 -34.73 -5.91
N GLU A 715 -4.79 -33.51 -6.49
CA GLU A 715 -3.68 -32.57 -6.38
C GLU A 715 -3.42 -32.15 -4.92
N ARG A 716 -4.48 -31.99 -4.11
CA ARG A 716 -4.37 -31.58 -2.70
C ARG A 716 -4.00 -32.71 -1.77
N ALA A 717 -4.35 -33.95 -2.10
CA ALA A 717 -3.86 -35.13 -1.40
C ALA A 717 -2.32 -35.18 -1.43
N ILE A 718 -1.69 -34.76 -2.54
CA ILE A 718 -0.22 -34.64 -2.62
C ILE A 718 0.32 -33.64 -1.60
N LEU A 719 -0.27 -32.43 -1.51
CA LEU A 719 0.14 -31.43 -0.52
C LEU A 719 -0.06 -31.91 0.91
N SER A 720 -1.23 -32.51 1.18
CA SER A 720 -1.59 -33.00 2.51
C SER A 720 -0.64 -34.10 2.96
N ARG A 721 -0.32 -35.05 2.07
CA ARG A 721 0.55 -36.19 2.38
C ARG A 721 2.00 -35.80 2.59
N ALA A 722 2.47 -34.77 1.87
CA ALA A 722 3.81 -34.22 2.04
C ALA A 722 3.94 -33.34 3.30
N GLU A 723 2.86 -33.14 4.06
CA GLU A 723 2.77 -32.15 5.17
C GLU A 723 3.21 -30.74 4.74
N ALA A 724 3.01 -30.46 3.46
CA ALA A 724 3.50 -29.28 2.80
C ALA A 724 2.44 -28.17 2.85
N GLY A 725 2.76 -27.03 3.47
CA GLY A 725 1.97 -25.80 3.31
C GLY A 725 2.03 -25.26 1.87
N CYS A 726 1.19 -24.27 1.53
CA CYS A 726 1.14 -23.70 0.15
C CYS A 726 2.45 -23.03 -0.33
N SER A 727 3.48 -22.91 0.53
CA SER A 727 4.82 -22.43 0.20
C SER A 727 5.79 -23.53 -0.24
N ALA A 728 5.40 -24.80 -0.15
CA ALA A 728 6.25 -25.91 -0.55
C ALA A 728 6.50 -25.90 -2.08
N PRO A 729 7.68 -26.34 -2.55
CA PRO A 729 8.04 -26.39 -3.96
C PRO A 729 7.39 -27.59 -4.68
N ILE A 730 6.06 -27.72 -4.58
CA ILE A 730 5.28 -28.82 -5.15
C ILE A 730 4.41 -28.31 -6.29
N GLY A 731 4.45 -29.00 -7.43
CA GLY A 731 3.51 -28.81 -8.53
C GLY A 731 2.74 -30.09 -8.82
N ALA A 732 1.45 -29.98 -9.12
CA ALA A 732 0.63 -31.13 -9.51
C ALA A 732 -0.49 -30.71 -10.47
N LEU A 733 -0.78 -31.59 -11.42
CA LEU A 733 -1.91 -31.46 -12.33
C LEU A 733 -2.56 -32.82 -12.51
N ALA A 734 -3.80 -32.94 -12.05
CA ALA A 734 -4.63 -34.12 -12.25
C ALA A 734 -5.68 -33.86 -13.34
N LYS A 735 -5.98 -34.89 -14.12
CA LYS A 735 -6.97 -34.83 -15.21
C LYS A 735 -7.57 -36.21 -15.47
N ILE A 736 -8.83 -36.20 -15.90
CA ILE A 736 -9.50 -37.39 -16.41
C ILE A 736 -9.23 -37.48 -17.92
N GLN A 737 -8.72 -38.62 -18.39
CA GLN A 737 -8.50 -38.93 -19.80
C GLN A 737 -9.20 -40.25 -20.16
N GLY A 738 -10.37 -40.16 -20.78
CA GLY A 738 -11.18 -41.35 -21.07
C GLY A 738 -11.62 -42.04 -19.78
N THR A 739 -11.21 -43.29 -19.59
CA THR A 739 -11.49 -44.10 -18.39
C THR A 739 -10.37 -44.05 -17.34
N GLU A 740 -9.30 -43.30 -17.59
CA GLU A 740 -8.19 -43.17 -16.66
C GLU A 740 -8.19 -41.80 -15.98
N PHE A 741 -7.80 -41.80 -14.71
CA PHE A 741 -7.47 -40.61 -13.96
C PHE A 741 -5.96 -40.53 -13.80
N ILE A 742 -5.35 -39.43 -14.26
CA ILE A 742 -3.91 -39.29 -14.37
C ILE A 742 -3.47 -38.06 -13.58
N VAL A 743 -2.38 -38.20 -12.82
CA VAL A 743 -1.73 -37.09 -12.13
C VAL A 743 -0.26 -37.00 -12.54
N ASP A 744 0.13 -35.81 -12.99
CA ASP A 744 1.53 -35.41 -13.21
C ASP A 744 1.96 -34.54 -12.03
N ALA A 745 3.04 -34.89 -11.33
CA ALA A 745 3.48 -34.17 -10.15
C ALA A 745 5.00 -34.00 -10.06
N VAL A 746 5.42 -32.92 -9.40
CA VAL A 746 6.82 -32.56 -9.14
C VAL A 746 6.98 -32.06 -7.72
N MET A 747 8.09 -32.41 -7.09
CA MET A 747 8.50 -31.95 -5.76
C MET A 747 9.99 -31.62 -5.78
N ALA A 748 10.40 -30.60 -5.04
CA ALA A 748 11.81 -30.31 -4.77
C ALA A 748 12.13 -30.47 -3.28
N ASP A 749 13.35 -30.89 -2.97
CA ASP A 749 13.91 -30.79 -1.62
C ASP A 749 14.55 -29.42 -1.35
N ASP A 750 15.07 -29.23 -0.13
CA ASP A 750 15.76 -28.01 0.32
C ASP A 750 17.05 -27.70 -0.48
N ASP A 751 17.61 -28.68 -1.20
CA ASP A 751 18.77 -28.49 -2.07
C ASP A 751 18.35 -28.11 -3.51
N GLY A 752 17.04 -28.07 -3.78
CA GLY A 752 16.47 -27.76 -5.09
C GLY A 752 16.49 -28.93 -6.08
N LYS A 753 16.77 -30.16 -5.61
CA LYS A 753 16.72 -31.36 -6.45
C LYS A 753 15.26 -31.72 -6.72
N LEU A 754 14.92 -31.88 -8.00
CA LEU A 754 13.56 -32.21 -8.42
C LEU A 754 13.34 -33.71 -8.57
N ALA A 755 12.22 -34.19 -8.04
CA ALA A 755 11.61 -35.46 -8.40
C ALA A 755 10.33 -35.21 -9.20
N ARG A 756 10.08 -36.05 -10.21
CA ARG A 756 8.85 -36.03 -11.02
C ARG A 756 8.22 -37.42 -11.03
N THR A 757 6.90 -37.45 -11.04
CA THR A 757 6.12 -38.69 -11.17
C THR A 757 4.92 -38.48 -12.09
N ARG A 758 4.51 -39.56 -12.73
CA ARG A 758 3.22 -39.69 -13.41
C ARG A 758 2.57 -40.95 -12.88
N GLN A 759 1.38 -40.83 -12.32
CA GLN A 759 0.58 -41.94 -11.85
C GLN A 759 -0.77 -41.95 -12.57
N SER A 760 -1.35 -43.13 -12.72
CA SER A 760 -2.71 -43.27 -13.23
C SER A 760 -3.49 -44.33 -12.45
N ALA A 761 -4.80 -44.14 -12.39
CA ALA A 761 -5.76 -45.11 -11.87
C ALA A 761 -6.92 -45.26 -12.83
N GLU A 762 -7.46 -46.46 -12.97
CA GLU A 762 -8.71 -46.68 -13.68
C GLU A 762 -9.87 -46.08 -12.86
N LEU A 763 -10.73 -45.32 -13.54
CA LEU A 763 -11.98 -44.89 -12.95
C LEU A 763 -12.96 -46.08 -12.94
N PRO A 764 -13.69 -46.32 -11.84
CA PRO A 764 -14.79 -47.27 -11.83
C PRO A 764 -15.72 -46.98 -13.02
N ALA A 765 -16.10 -48.02 -13.78
CA ALA A 765 -16.86 -47.88 -15.01
C ALA A 765 -18.18 -47.11 -14.77
N LEU A 766 -18.19 -45.83 -15.15
CA LEU A 766 -19.39 -45.00 -15.25
C LEU A 766 -20.23 -45.53 -16.43
N LEU A 767 -21.11 -46.50 -16.17
CA LEU A 767 -22.19 -46.84 -17.10
C LEU A 767 -23.17 -45.66 -17.14
N ASP A 768 -23.09 -44.85 -18.20
CA ASP A 768 -24.15 -43.95 -18.69
C ASP A 768 -25.02 -43.29 -17.61
N VAL A 769 -24.39 -42.69 -16.59
CA VAL A 769 -25.13 -41.87 -15.64
C VAL A 769 -25.28 -40.50 -16.28
N ASP A 770 -26.43 -40.27 -16.90
CA ASP A 770 -26.89 -38.91 -17.19
C ASP A 770 -27.03 -38.17 -15.85
N TRP A 771 -26.03 -37.34 -15.55
CA TRP A 771 -25.93 -36.53 -14.33
C TRP A 771 -27.16 -35.64 -14.09
N SER A 772 -28.04 -35.49 -15.08
CA SER A 772 -29.30 -34.76 -14.95
C SER A 772 -30.46 -35.57 -14.37
N THR A 773 -30.38 -36.91 -14.29
CA THR A 773 -31.54 -37.77 -13.94
C THR A 773 -31.31 -38.85 -12.88
N ALA A 774 -30.10 -39.03 -12.35
CA ALA A 774 -29.84 -40.04 -11.30
C ALA A 774 -30.33 -39.59 -9.90
N GLY A 775 -30.86 -40.53 -9.11
CA GLY A 775 -31.39 -40.25 -7.76
C GLY A 775 -30.30 -39.97 -6.72
N GLU A 776 -30.60 -39.08 -5.75
CA GLU A 776 -29.65 -38.53 -4.77
C GLU A 776 -28.82 -39.58 -4.00
N GLN A 777 -29.38 -40.76 -3.70
CA GLN A 777 -28.67 -41.78 -2.90
C GLN A 777 -27.61 -42.55 -3.70
N GLN A 778 -27.83 -42.81 -4.99
CA GLN A 778 -26.94 -43.64 -5.82
C GLN A 778 -25.77 -42.81 -6.40
N LEU A 779 -26.00 -41.52 -6.65
CA LEU A 779 -24.96 -40.53 -6.96
C LEU A 779 -23.96 -40.40 -5.80
N SER A 780 -24.44 -40.31 -4.56
CA SER A 780 -23.59 -40.07 -3.38
C SER A 780 -22.57 -41.18 -3.07
N VAL A 781 -22.88 -42.44 -3.44
CA VAL A 781 -21.97 -43.58 -3.22
C VAL A 781 -20.87 -43.58 -4.29
N THR A 782 -21.24 -43.32 -5.54
CA THR A 782 -20.32 -43.27 -6.68
C THR A 782 -19.36 -42.07 -6.58
N GLU A 783 -19.86 -40.90 -6.17
CA GLU A 783 -19.03 -39.70 -5.93
C GLU A 783 -17.99 -39.92 -4.83
N LYS A 784 -18.37 -40.57 -3.72
CA LYS A 784 -17.44 -40.91 -2.63
C LYS A 784 -16.36 -41.89 -3.07
N GLU A 785 -16.73 -42.87 -3.90
CA GLU A 785 -15.77 -43.83 -4.43
C GLU A 785 -14.78 -43.17 -5.40
N LEU A 786 -15.26 -42.28 -6.29
CA LEU A 786 -14.41 -41.50 -7.18
C LEU A 786 -13.48 -40.56 -6.40
N ALA A 787 -13.99 -39.88 -5.37
CA ALA A 787 -13.18 -39.01 -4.52
C ALA A 787 -12.10 -39.80 -3.76
N ARG A 788 -12.43 -41.02 -3.28
CA ARG A 788 -11.46 -41.94 -2.66
C ARG A 788 -10.37 -42.35 -3.65
N VAL A 789 -10.72 -42.73 -4.88
CA VAL A 789 -9.73 -43.06 -5.92
C VAL A 789 -8.83 -41.87 -6.21
N ALA A 790 -9.39 -40.65 -6.26
CA ALA A 790 -8.61 -39.45 -6.49
C ALA A 790 -7.62 -39.15 -5.35
N ASP A 791 -8.07 -39.25 -4.10
CA ASP A 791 -7.25 -39.07 -2.90
C ASP A 791 -6.13 -40.13 -2.79
N GLU A 792 -6.45 -41.40 -3.03
CA GLU A 792 -5.48 -42.50 -3.04
C GLU A 792 -4.42 -42.32 -4.13
N LEU A 793 -4.82 -41.93 -5.34
CA LEU A 793 -3.89 -41.65 -6.44
C LEU A 793 -2.94 -40.50 -6.09
N GLY A 794 -3.45 -39.43 -5.50
CA GLY A 794 -2.63 -38.29 -5.06
C GLY A 794 -1.67 -38.67 -3.94
N THR A 795 -2.15 -39.45 -2.95
CA THR A 795 -1.31 -39.98 -1.86
C THR A 795 -0.18 -40.86 -2.40
N ALA A 796 -0.48 -41.78 -3.32
CA ALA A 796 0.52 -42.64 -3.96
C ALA A 796 1.57 -41.82 -4.76
N ALA A 797 1.15 -40.77 -5.46
CA ALA A 797 2.06 -39.87 -6.17
C ALA A 797 3.00 -39.14 -5.20
N ALA A 798 2.51 -38.69 -4.04
CA ALA A 798 3.35 -38.08 -3.02
C ALA A 798 4.38 -39.05 -2.43
N GLU A 799 3.98 -40.30 -2.16
CA GLU A 799 4.89 -41.31 -1.62
C GLU A 799 6.00 -41.70 -2.61
N ASP A 800 5.70 -41.80 -3.91
CA ASP A 800 6.72 -41.99 -4.95
C ASP A 800 7.69 -40.79 -5.04
N LEU A 801 7.18 -39.56 -4.94
CA LEU A 801 8.02 -38.35 -4.94
C LEU A 801 8.96 -38.30 -3.73
N LEU A 802 8.43 -38.53 -2.52
CA LEU A 802 9.21 -38.55 -1.28
C LEU A 802 10.27 -39.67 -1.32
N GLY A 803 9.90 -40.85 -1.80
CA GLY A 803 10.83 -41.97 -1.98
C GLY A 803 11.97 -41.66 -2.95
N ARG A 804 11.70 -40.96 -4.05
CA ARG A 804 12.73 -40.51 -5.03
C ARG A 804 13.67 -39.45 -4.48
N LEU A 805 13.17 -38.60 -3.58
CA LEU A 805 13.98 -37.60 -2.88
C LEU A 805 14.72 -38.20 -1.67
N GLY A 806 14.36 -39.41 -1.24
CA GLY A 806 14.94 -40.04 -0.05
C GLY A 806 14.47 -39.39 1.24
N ILE A 807 13.30 -38.72 1.22
CA ILE A 807 12.69 -38.06 2.36
C ILE A 807 11.79 -39.07 3.06
N ASP A 808 12.00 -39.27 4.38
CA ASP A 808 11.08 -40.07 5.18
C ASP A 808 9.74 -39.32 5.29
N PRO A 809 8.61 -39.93 4.87
CA PRO A 809 7.30 -39.29 4.97
C PRO A 809 6.88 -38.93 6.40
N ALA A 810 7.52 -39.47 7.44
CA ALA A 810 7.30 -39.07 8.84
C ALA A 810 8.13 -37.85 9.28
N ALA A 811 9.07 -37.40 8.45
CA ALA A 811 9.95 -36.25 8.70
C ALA A 811 9.84 -35.16 7.60
N SER A 812 8.85 -35.26 6.70
CA SER A 812 8.79 -34.42 5.49
C SER A 812 8.58 -32.94 5.77
N ALA A 813 7.98 -32.57 6.90
CA ALA A 813 7.78 -31.17 7.29
C ALA A 813 9.08 -30.38 7.45
N ASP A 814 10.18 -31.02 7.88
CA ASP A 814 11.48 -30.37 8.11
C ASP A 814 12.29 -30.20 6.80
N HIS A 815 11.99 -30.99 5.76
CA HIS A 815 12.78 -31.14 4.53
C HIS A 815 12.21 -30.43 3.28
N LEU A 816 11.07 -29.74 3.44
CA LEU A 816 10.35 -29.06 2.35
C LEU A 816 10.28 -27.55 2.56
N THR A 817 11.23 -27.00 3.31
CA THR A 817 11.27 -25.58 3.68
C THR A 817 11.86 -24.78 2.51
N PRO A 818 11.34 -23.58 2.18
CA PRO A 818 11.90 -22.81 1.08
C PRO A 818 13.41 -22.56 1.28
N VAL A 819 14.21 -22.87 0.26
CA VAL A 819 15.62 -22.45 0.16
C VAL A 819 15.73 -20.99 0.62
N LYS A 820 16.51 -20.71 1.66
CA LYS A 820 16.86 -19.33 2.03
C LYS A 820 17.47 -18.68 0.78
N VAL A 821 16.71 -17.80 0.14
CA VAL A 821 17.22 -16.97 -0.94
C VAL A 821 18.46 -16.29 -0.37
N GLN A 822 19.64 -16.59 -0.93
CA GLN A 822 20.85 -15.90 -0.53
C GLN A 822 20.64 -14.41 -0.82
N GLU A 823 20.45 -13.63 0.24
CA GLU A 823 20.62 -12.19 0.20
C GLU A 823 22.09 -11.94 -0.09
N GLN A 824 22.44 -11.83 -1.38
CA GLN A 824 23.67 -11.17 -1.80
C GLN A 824 23.32 -9.69 -1.99
N GLY A 825 24.00 -8.85 -1.21
CA GLY A 825 23.70 -7.44 -1.00
C GLY A 825 23.97 -6.50 -2.15
#